data_AF-A0A4V1RZT7-F1
#
_entry.id   AF-A0A4V1RZT7-F1
#
_cell.length_a   1.000
_cell.length_b   1.000
_cell.length_c   1.000
_cell.angle_alpha   90.00
_cell.angle_beta   90.00
_cell.angle_gamma   90.00
#
_symmetry.space_group_name_H-M   'P 1'
#
loop_
_entity.id
_entity.type
_entity.pdbx_description
1 polymer ?
#
loop_
_entity_poly.entity_id
_entity_poly.type
_entity_poly.pdbx_seq_one_letter_code
_entity_poly.pdbx_strand_id
1 'polypeptide(L)'
;MGIYTRGRSKAINSPRHLTLRHARRSVATSKFNAGLTETHEDPPPLLKPGEEKLNSFWAPGLEAGPAHLIKATQTIKSPNPGENDIKLVSKQTFYVDAPQFSLPEDSVYSTYPPPGYSDDHRILPHVVLSDPHLPWERRGSPKDDKKTPKDERNKVPWLILLTFTEDELKLKPDDLGTGNTFKQTVTLSVKTTVGDVQDLTTKGNVVSPISEILDVVKNDTKETDKIRKSQGEFIFMKPDLFKSVFSNFDNNNERQVPASPDTNKFKYLSHVRNINTAGMAVAGVEEVGVFSVVVGSRSGPLTNKAPATASVHLLSIEGVESMSSFPADDKLVALCSLHSWNYTVMPPGMLNVFDAFTSLGETLDVLRPPEEIIKEIAEPNDELGKRLAARLTDGYSMVKYCTQTGEHTVALFRGPFTPSVVLPNEYLNTCSNSGQNLQILDREVGIMDISYSVAWQVGRTMALGDPNFCGALSRFRTAIHQGAMKEAKIKAVQSAAGGSERFRQKADILANLSQTIKHLERMHLNHQDKHFQLKTPSQKWLGPRLGRKAYPALGFNASKIKDDYLDHAKKVAEDLALSTDGVNIYDETNDPVSEDWKVILAWVMDRMFLAGVPAHYLITDPSHLEHERLKFFYVDPNWVDAMIDGGLSLANHMGEDRDREAIKHIINNYVKHKAEHQLHTPQIPSYGFYLRSDLVTMFPDLKVETLSKAPKKADDKESGDNKVESLSEPPKEAHPKKAPLLRHNIIADGVMLALLDRHPGSDDFKGLLFTQPPHQQRFAVGHSLSDSEIGISLRRQYTVSQEIRETDKHRHDPLQKFTKTRRDRENWFIWSTEPGSQANDVRMLRLPYFAEQQIQILQNMPKQENGEKYFDDIVPNSALLAMQLDDPYYEFAVPFKDKLAGLGPAPTEFRTLNMTRHARVMRLAKHDDDLICRGDETSEPSDSESSPVDTPASSDDSPFFERNEEYSPAAHVLRHNIAPHVRQPHVDDDGSHVSRFHSAISTSGSGGGPSNVPSFNCDIYSPGKDAIHVNKKNLPDDLVFSVLVSGQEYSNEHLIEFDILVKLGPATDKHTKLMESYDGPGPRMLSNLRFNILTAIIEKNGMQYLKLRLLPRNAIGYVVANRMSNEVSFLLCLAKVNIFEKPEVLVMLETEAHYVNRPQVFKDTFTIMVKNDSL
;
A
#
# COMPACT_ATOMS: atom_id res chain seq x y z
N MET A 1 -6.61 -3.52 -5.56
CA MET A 1 -8.08 -3.32 -5.51
C MET A 1 -8.54 -2.21 -6.42
N GLY A 2 -8.96 -2.56 -7.65
CA GLY A 2 -9.72 -1.64 -8.51
C GLY A 2 -11.21 -1.77 -8.19
N ILE A 3 -11.86 -0.71 -7.70
CA ILE A 3 -13.32 -0.65 -7.64
C ILE A 3 -13.81 -0.41 -9.06
N TYR A 4 -14.89 -1.06 -9.50
CA TYR A 4 -15.51 -0.68 -10.76
C TYR A 4 -16.23 0.66 -10.58
N THR A 5 -15.63 1.66 -11.19
CA THR A 5 -16.13 3.01 -11.21
C THR A 5 -16.91 3.20 -12.50
N ARG A 6 -17.90 4.10 -12.57
CA ARG A 6 -18.67 4.35 -13.80
C ARG A 6 -17.84 4.98 -14.95
N GLY A 7 -16.56 4.65 -15.07
CA GLY A 7 -15.63 5.09 -16.10
C GLY A 7 -15.17 6.54 -15.96
N ARG A 8 -15.49 7.23 -14.85
CA ARG A 8 -15.29 8.69 -14.74
C ARG A 8 -14.11 9.13 -13.86
N SER A 9 -13.66 8.36 -12.87
CA SER A 9 -12.52 8.79 -12.05
C SER A 9 -11.31 7.84 -12.15
N LYS A 10 -10.13 8.45 -12.24
CA LYS A 10 -8.85 7.76 -12.03
C LYS A 10 -8.59 7.75 -10.52
N ALA A 11 -8.34 6.56 -9.97
CA ALA A 11 -7.95 6.41 -8.57
C ALA A 11 -6.81 7.38 -8.21
N ILE A 12 -7.03 8.26 -7.23
CA ILE A 12 -5.97 9.11 -6.70
C ILE A 12 -5.19 8.28 -5.68
N ASN A 13 -4.07 7.69 -6.10
CA ASN A 13 -3.14 6.97 -5.22
C ASN A 13 -2.31 7.95 -4.35
N SER A 14 -2.96 8.87 -3.65
CA SER A 14 -2.32 9.75 -2.66
C SER A 14 -2.83 9.42 -1.26
N PRO A 15 -1.99 9.41 -0.22
CA PRO A 15 -2.42 9.31 1.18
C PRO A 15 -3.36 10.44 1.64
N ARG A 16 -3.38 11.56 0.90
CA ARG A 16 -4.19 12.76 1.15
C ARG A 16 -5.43 12.83 0.25
N HIS A 17 -5.83 11.71 -0.34
CA HIS A 17 -6.93 11.68 -1.31
C HIS A 17 -8.24 12.25 -0.72
N LEU A 18 -8.53 12.06 0.59
CA LEU A 18 -9.76 12.54 1.21
C LEU A 18 -9.82 14.07 1.22
N THR A 19 -8.71 14.71 1.60
CA THR A 19 -8.62 16.17 1.70
C THR A 19 -8.52 16.82 0.33
N LEU A 20 -7.69 16.28 -0.58
CA LEU A 20 -7.54 16.79 -1.94
C LEU A 20 -8.84 16.72 -2.74
N ARG A 21 -9.59 15.62 -2.58
CA ARG A 21 -10.89 15.46 -3.24
C ARG A 21 -11.91 16.45 -2.69
N HIS A 22 -12.00 16.57 -1.36
CA HIS A 22 -12.90 17.54 -0.72
C HIS A 22 -12.60 18.97 -1.19
N ALA A 23 -11.32 19.35 -1.24
CA ALA A 23 -10.87 20.65 -1.76
C ALA A 23 -11.22 20.84 -3.25
N ARG A 24 -10.91 19.88 -4.12
CA ARG A 24 -11.25 19.95 -5.56
C ARG A 24 -12.76 20.06 -5.79
N ARG A 25 -13.56 19.35 -5.00
CA ARG A 25 -15.02 19.45 -5.03
C ARG A 25 -15.49 20.83 -4.59
N SER A 26 -14.98 21.35 -3.47
CA SER A 26 -15.37 22.69 -3.02
C SER A 26 -15.04 23.76 -4.05
N VAL A 27 -13.89 23.62 -4.73
CA VAL A 27 -13.49 24.50 -5.83
C VAL A 27 -14.41 24.33 -7.04
N ALA A 28 -14.72 23.10 -7.46
CA ALA A 28 -15.63 22.84 -8.56
C ALA A 28 -17.05 23.37 -8.30
N THR A 29 -17.59 23.15 -7.11
CA THR A 29 -18.90 23.69 -6.69
C THR A 29 -18.87 25.21 -6.59
N SER A 30 -17.79 25.80 -6.09
CA SER A 30 -17.63 27.26 -6.05
C SER A 30 -17.56 27.86 -7.45
N LYS A 31 -16.81 27.25 -8.37
CA LYS A 31 -16.72 27.66 -9.79
C LYS A 31 -18.05 27.52 -10.51
N PHE A 32 -18.79 26.43 -10.25
CA PHE A 32 -20.14 26.22 -10.76
C PHE A 32 -21.10 27.31 -10.26
N ASN A 33 -21.12 27.58 -8.96
CA ASN A 33 -21.95 28.64 -8.36
C ASN A 33 -21.56 30.04 -8.86
N ALA A 34 -20.29 30.25 -9.22
CA ALA A 34 -19.78 31.50 -9.79
C ALA A 34 -20.00 31.63 -11.31
N GLY A 35 -20.58 30.62 -11.98
CA GLY A 35 -20.85 30.63 -13.42
C GLY A 35 -19.59 30.55 -14.30
N LEU A 36 -18.46 30.09 -13.76
CA LEU A 36 -17.15 30.05 -14.46
C LEU A 36 -16.93 28.79 -15.31
N THR A 37 -17.85 27.81 -15.28
CA THR A 37 -17.75 26.54 -16.01
C THR A 37 -19.04 26.22 -16.76
N GLU A 38 -18.94 25.91 -18.06
CA GLU A 38 -20.07 25.50 -18.91
C GLU A 38 -20.51 24.05 -18.63
N THR A 39 -21.81 23.80 -18.79
CA THR A 39 -22.50 22.52 -18.57
C THR A 39 -22.04 21.44 -19.56
N HIS A 40 -21.03 20.67 -19.21
CA HIS A 40 -20.85 19.34 -19.82
C HIS A 40 -21.60 18.30 -18.98
N GLU A 41 -22.80 17.96 -19.44
CA GLU A 41 -23.72 16.93 -18.93
C GLU A 41 -24.06 17.06 -17.43
N ASP A 42 -25.33 17.30 -17.09
CA ASP A 42 -25.80 17.08 -15.72
C ASP A 42 -25.32 15.70 -15.26
N PRO A 43 -24.37 15.60 -14.29
CA PRO A 43 -23.97 14.31 -13.80
C PRO A 43 -25.24 13.64 -13.25
N PRO A 44 -25.46 12.33 -13.50
CA PRO A 44 -26.59 11.62 -12.92
C PRO A 44 -26.63 11.90 -11.41
N PRO A 45 -27.81 12.09 -10.80
CA PRO A 45 -27.91 12.58 -9.43
C PRO A 45 -27.04 11.71 -8.52
N LEU A 46 -25.96 12.30 -8.01
CA LEU A 46 -25.03 11.65 -7.09
C LEU A 46 -25.81 11.33 -5.82
N LEU A 47 -25.72 10.08 -5.35
CA LEU A 47 -26.32 9.64 -4.08
C LEU A 47 -25.84 10.56 -2.96
N LYS A 48 -26.77 11.13 -2.18
CA LYS A 48 -26.40 11.94 -1.01
C LYS A 48 -25.82 11.02 0.08
N PRO A 49 -25.05 11.57 1.05
CA PRO A 49 -24.61 10.78 2.20
C PRO A 49 -25.80 10.11 2.90
N GLY A 50 -25.72 8.79 3.08
CA GLY A 50 -26.80 7.98 3.68
C GLY A 50 -27.82 7.41 2.68
N GLU A 51 -27.75 7.78 1.40
CA GLU A 51 -28.54 7.17 0.34
C GLU A 51 -27.78 6.01 -0.32
N GLU A 52 -28.50 4.93 -0.64
CA GLU A 52 -28.02 3.84 -1.48
C GLU A 52 -29.06 3.51 -2.56
N LYS A 53 -28.60 2.92 -3.66
CA LYS A 53 -29.46 2.39 -4.72
C LYS A 53 -29.17 0.92 -4.92
N LEU A 54 -30.19 0.10 -4.72
CA LEU A 54 -30.15 -1.35 -4.97
C LEU A 54 -30.67 -1.65 -6.36
N ASN A 55 -29.94 -2.47 -7.12
CA ASN A 55 -30.41 -3.03 -8.40
C ASN A 55 -30.47 -4.55 -8.26
N SER A 56 -31.50 -5.17 -8.80
CA SER A 56 -31.66 -6.62 -8.76
C SER A 56 -30.62 -7.37 -9.60
N PHE A 57 -30.23 -6.79 -10.75
CA PHE A 57 -29.11 -7.29 -11.55
C PHE A 57 -28.44 -6.14 -12.31
N TRP A 58 -27.22 -6.39 -12.77
CA TRP A 58 -26.47 -5.46 -13.62
C TRP A 58 -25.74 -6.25 -14.71
N ALA A 59 -26.45 -6.59 -15.79
CA ALA A 59 -25.90 -7.41 -16.87
C ALA A 59 -25.05 -6.56 -17.85
N PRO A 60 -23.93 -7.10 -18.37
CA PRO A 60 -23.18 -6.43 -19.42
C PRO A 60 -23.98 -6.39 -20.73
N GLY A 61 -23.68 -5.41 -21.59
CA GLY A 61 -24.36 -5.27 -22.88
C GLY A 61 -24.10 -6.41 -23.87
N LEU A 62 -22.97 -7.11 -23.71
CA LEU A 62 -22.62 -8.33 -24.45
C LEU A 62 -22.26 -9.42 -23.45
N GLU A 63 -22.86 -10.60 -23.62
CA GLU A 63 -22.64 -11.76 -22.75
C GLU A 63 -21.38 -12.52 -23.18
N ALA A 64 -20.65 -13.09 -22.22
CA ALA A 64 -19.51 -13.96 -22.49
C ALA A 64 -19.95 -15.39 -22.82
N GLY A 65 -19.15 -16.09 -23.62
CA GLY A 65 -19.40 -17.49 -24.01
C GLY A 65 -19.70 -17.68 -25.50
N PRO A 66 -20.98 -17.73 -25.93
CA PRO A 66 -21.33 -18.12 -27.30
C PRO A 66 -20.77 -17.14 -28.33
N ALA A 67 -20.40 -17.65 -29.51
CA ALA A 67 -19.92 -16.84 -30.62
C ALA A 67 -20.98 -15.81 -31.03
N HIS A 68 -20.64 -14.53 -30.92
CA HIS A 68 -21.48 -13.43 -31.40
C HIS A 68 -21.29 -13.26 -32.90
N LEU A 69 -22.39 -13.02 -33.62
CA LEU A 69 -22.36 -12.82 -35.07
C LEU A 69 -22.62 -11.35 -35.44
N ILE A 70 -21.59 -10.66 -35.91
CA ILE A 70 -21.73 -9.36 -36.57
C ILE A 70 -22.23 -9.61 -37.99
N LYS A 71 -23.40 -9.06 -38.34
CA LYS A 71 -23.97 -9.12 -39.69
C LYS A 71 -24.05 -7.72 -40.28
N ALA A 72 -23.16 -7.41 -41.22
CA ALA A 72 -23.20 -6.15 -41.97
C ALA A 72 -24.02 -6.33 -43.25
N THR A 73 -25.10 -5.57 -43.42
CA THR A 73 -25.94 -5.60 -44.63
C THR A 73 -25.83 -4.28 -45.39
N GLN A 74 -25.31 -4.31 -46.63
CA GLN A 74 -25.27 -3.16 -47.53
C GLN A 74 -26.30 -3.36 -48.63
N THR A 75 -27.22 -2.40 -48.79
CA THR A 75 -28.20 -2.42 -49.88
C THR A 75 -27.79 -1.38 -50.92
N ILE A 76 -27.46 -1.82 -52.13
CA ILE A 76 -27.14 -0.98 -53.28
C ILE A 76 -28.41 -0.82 -54.10
N LYS A 77 -28.94 0.40 -54.17
CA LYS A 77 -30.17 0.72 -54.91
C LYS A 77 -29.87 0.91 -56.40
N SER A 78 -30.65 0.30 -57.28
CA SER A 78 -30.54 0.57 -58.73
C SER A 78 -31.24 1.90 -59.08
N PRO A 79 -30.66 2.76 -59.94
CA PRO A 79 -31.28 4.01 -60.36
C PRO A 79 -32.45 3.83 -61.35
N ASN A 80 -32.63 2.64 -61.94
CA ASN A 80 -33.70 2.38 -62.91
C ASN A 80 -34.95 1.75 -62.22
N PRO A 81 -36.15 2.33 -62.38
CA PRO A 81 -37.39 1.75 -61.84
C PRO A 81 -37.75 0.46 -62.61
N GLY A 82 -37.25 -0.68 -62.12
CA GLY A 82 -37.46 -2.01 -62.71
C GLY A 82 -36.38 -3.05 -62.41
N GLU A 83 -35.21 -2.65 -61.90
CA GLU A 83 -34.14 -3.56 -61.46
C GLU A 83 -34.13 -3.72 -59.92
N ASN A 84 -33.85 -4.94 -59.45
CA ASN A 84 -33.86 -5.26 -58.03
C ASN A 84 -32.64 -4.69 -57.29
N ASP A 85 -32.88 -4.09 -56.11
CA ASP A 85 -31.82 -3.67 -55.18
C ASP A 85 -30.90 -4.85 -54.77
N ILE A 86 -29.58 -4.64 -54.82
CA ILE A 86 -28.59 -5.66 -54.45
C ILE A 86 -28.32 -5.58 -52.94
N LYS A 87 -28.63 -6.65 -52.20
CA LYS A 87 -28.31 -6.77 -50.76
C LYS A 87 -27.05 -7.61 -50.55
N LEU A 88 -25.93 -6.97 -50.24
CA LEU A 88 -24.69 -7.61 -49.80
C LEU A 88 -24.75 -7.88 -48.30
N VAL A 89 -24.37 -9.08 -47.87
CA VAL A 89 -24.36 -9.47 -46.46
C VAL A 89 -22.99 -10.05 -46.09
N SER A 90 -22.27 -9.37 -45.20
CA SER A 90 -21.03 -9.87 -44.58
C SER A 90 -21.31 -10.35 -43.16
N LYS A 91 -20.62 -11.40 -42.73
CA LYS A 91 -20.80 -12.09 -41.44
C LYS A 91 -19.43 -12.30 -40.80
N GLN A 92 -19.24 -11.86 -39.56
CA GLN A 92 -18.03 -12.11 -38.78
C GLN A 92 -18.42 -12.59 -37.39
N THR A 93 -17.81 -13.68 -36.93
CA THR A 93 -17.99 -14.20 -35.57
C THR A 93 -16.88 -13.70 -34.65
N PHE A 94 -17.22 -13.37 -33.40
CA PHE A 94 -16.24 -13.04 -32.36
C PHE A 94 -16.71 -13.59 -31.00
N TYR A 95 -15.77 -13.72 -30.07
CA TYR A 95 -16.04 -14.19 -28.70
C TYR A 95 -15.77 -13.05 -27.72
N VAL A 96 -16.58 -12.96 -26.67
CA VAL A 96 -16.34 -12.07 -25.53
C VAL A 96 -15.68 -12.91 -24.45
N ASP A 97 -14.45 -12.52 -24.08
CA ASP A 97 -13.66 -13.20 -23.06
C ASP A 97 -14.09 -12.73 -21.67
N ALA A 98 -14.27 -13.68 -20.74
CA ALA A 98 -14.61 -13.43 -19.35
C ALA A 98 -14.15 -14.59 -18.46
N PRO A 99 -13.96 -14.37 -17.14
CA PRO A 99 -13.58 -15.42 -16.19
C PRO A 99 -14.52 -16.64 -16.26
N GLN A 100 -13.96 -17.85 -16.22
CA GLN A 100 -14.72 -19.10 -16.31
C GLN A 100 -14.36 -20.14 -15.24
N PHE A 101 -13.07 -20.43 -15.06
CA PHE A 101 -12.56 -21.46 -14.13
C PHE A 101 -11.69 -20.90 -13.00
N SER A 102 -11.30 -19.63 -13.11
CA SER A 102 -10.53 -18.88 -12.12
C SER A 102 -10.90 -17.41 -12.20
N LEU A 103 -10.94 -16.73 -11.06
CA LEU A 103 -11.14 -15.28 -11.01
C LEU A 103 -9.80 -14.53 -11.09
N PRO A 104 -9.75 -13.35 -11.73
CA PRO A 104 -8.63 -12.44 -11.63
C PRO A 104 -8.31 -12.05 -10.17
N GLU A 105 -7.06 -11.67 -9.94
CA GLU A 105 -6.66 -11.03 -8.68
C GLU A 105 -7.49 -9.73 -8.50
N ASP A 106 -7.89 -9.41 -7.25
CA ASP A 106 -8.77 -8.28 -6.89
C ASP A 106 -10.26 -8.37 -7.30
N SER A 107 -10.76 -9.47 -7.88
CA SER A 107 -12.20 -9.61 -8.19
C SER A 107 -13.09 -9.73 -6.95
N VAL A 108 -12.57 -10.35 -5.88
CA VAL A 108 -13.24 -10.45 -4.58
C VAL A 108 -12.84 -9.25 -3.73
N TYR A 109 -13.82 -8.47 -3.31
CA TYR A 109 -13.62 -7.29 -2.48
C TYR A 109 -13.62 -7.65 -0.99
N SER A 110 -14.63 -8.39 -0.55
CA SER A 110 -14.72 -8.90 0.83
C SER A 110 -15.59 -10.14 0.90
N THR A 111 -15.32 -11.00 1.88
CA THR A 111 -16.10 -12.21 2.18
C THR A 111 -16.60 -12.14 3.60
N TYR A 112 -17.82 -12.63 3.84
CA TYR A 112 -18.38 -12.72 5.18
C TYR A 112 -19.00 -14.10 5.43
N PRO A 113 -18.78 -14.72 6.60
CA PRO A 113 -17.78 -14.34 7.61
C PRO A 113 -16.35 -14.38 7.04
N PRO A 114 -15.40 -13.57 7.53
CA PRO A 114 -14.03 -13.59 7.04
C PRO A 114 -13.31 -14.92 7.30
N PRO A 115 -12.26 -15.26 6.53
CA PRO A 115 -11.51 -16.50 6.72
C PRO A 115 -10.91 -16.61 8.13
N GLY A 116 -11.17 -17.73 8.82
CA GLY A 116 -10.63 -18.00 10.16
C GLY A 116 -11.41 -17.38 11.33
N TYR A 117 -12.42 -16.54 11.05
CA TYR A 117 -13.27 -15.94 12.07
C TYR A 117 -14.45 -16.83 12.43
N SER A 118 -15.04 -16.57 13.60
CA SER A 118 -16.22 -17.29 14.07
C SER A 118 -17.49 -16.45 13.96
N ASP A 119 -18.62 -17.07 13.59
CA ASP A 119 -19.92 -16.42 13.57
C ASP A 119 -21.06 -17.38 13.94
N ASP A 120 -22.25 -16.82 14.11
CA ASP A 120 -23.49 -17.50 14.45
C ASP A 120 -23.99 -18.41 13.31
N HIS A 121 -24.58 -19.57 13.65
CA HIS A 121 -25.05 -20.57 12.68
C HIS A 121 -26.17 -20.08 11.78
N ARG A 122 -26.87 -19.00 12.17
CA ARG A 122 -27.99 -18.39 11.43
C ARG A 122 -27.55 -17.54 10.25
N ILE A 123 -26.28 -17.13 10.23
CA ILE A 123 -25.71 -16.26 9.21
C ILE A 123 -25.62 -17.02 7.89
N LEU A 124 -25.99 -16.32 6.83
CA LEU A 124 -25.80 -16.74 5.45
C LEU A 124 -24.48 -16.14 4.96
N PRO A 125 -23.48 -16.97 4.64
CA PRO A 125 -22.25 -16.47 4.06
C PRO A 125 -22.53 -15.69 2.79
N HIS A 126 -21.74 -14.66 2.50
CA HIS A 126 -21.88 -13.86 1.29
C HIS A 126 -20.52 -13.33 0.82
N VAL A 127 -20.46 -12.97 -0.45
CA VAL A 127 -19.26 -12.37 -1.06
C VAL A 127 -19.64 -11.07 -1.76
N VAL A 128 -18.77 -10.06 -1.60
CA VAL A 128 -18.85 -8.78 -2.29
C VAL A 128 -17.78 -8.77 -3.37
N LEU A 129 -18.17 -8.50 -4.61
CA LEU A 129 -17.30 -8.48 -5.78
C LEU A 129 -17.08 -7.04 -6.24
N SER A 130 -15.86 -6.75 -6.69
CA SER A 130 -15.45 -5.41 -7.14
C SER A 130 -16.06 -5.03 -8.50
N ASP A 131 -16.34 -6.02 -9.35
CA ASP A 131 -17.05 -5.84 -10.62
C ASP A 131 -18.56 -6.12 -10.43
N PRO A 132 -19.45 -5.13 -10.69
CA PRO A 132 -20.88 -5.32 -10.59
C PRO A 132 -21.45 -6.24 -11.68
N HIS A 133 -20.76 -6.45 -12.80
CA HIS A 133 -21.25 -7.28 -13.91
C HIS A 133 -20.94 -8.77 -13.70
N LEU A 134 -19.91 -9.09 -12.92
CA LEU A 134 -19.32 -10.43 -12.81
C LEU A 134 -20.36 -11.55 -12.59
N PRO A 135 -21.38 -11.43 -11.71
CA PRO A 135 -22.40 -12.49 -11.56
C PRO A 135 -23.27 -12.75 -12.80
N TRP A 136 -23.33 -11.82 -13.75
CA TRP A 136 -24.17 -11.89 -14.96
C TRP A 136 -23.37 -11.82 -16.28
N GLU A 137 -22.04 -11.95 -16.23
CA GLU A 137 -21.21 -12.02 -17.44
C GLU A 137 -21.50 -13.25 -18.29
N ARG A 138 -21.82 -14.37 -17.65
CA ARG A 138 -22.20 -15.64 -18.32
C ARG A 138 -23.65 -16.01 -18.00
N ARG A 139 -24.18 -16.98 -18.74
CA ARG A 139 -25.56 -17.46 -18.59
C ARG A 139 -25.71 -18.45 -17.45
N GLY A 140 -26.51 -18.11 -16.45
CA GLY A 140 -26.94 -19.03 -15.38
C GLY A 140 -28.11 -19.94 -15.80
N SER A 141 -29.12 -19.39 -16.50
CA SER A 141 -30.31 -20.14 -16.93
C SER A 141 -30.64 -19.91 -18.42
N PRO A 142 -30.09 -20.74 -19.33
CA PRO A 142 -30.41 -20.66 -20.76
C PRO A 142 -31.89 -20.91 -21.09
N LYS A 143 -32.66 -21.56 -20.20
CA LYS A 143 -34.09 -21.81 -20.39
C LYS A 143 -34.94 -20.57 -20.11
N ASP A 144 -34.56 -19.78 -19.10
CA ASP A 144 -35.31 -18.57 -18.73
C ASP A 144 -35.02 -17.41 -19.69
N ASP A 145 -33.78 -17.28 -20.16
CA ASP A 145 -33.36 -16.26 -21.15
C ASP A 145 -34.10 -16.38 -22.51
N LYS A 146 -34.67 -17.56 -22.82
CA LYS A 146 -35.42 -17.82 -24.06
C LYS A 146 -36.90 -17.43 -23.97
N LYS A 147 -37.44 -17.20 -22.77
CA LYS A 147 -38.81 -16.69 -22.60
C LYS A 147 -38.80 -15.21 -23.00
N THR A 148 -39.89 -14.72 -23.60
CA THR A 148 -40.04 -13.32 -24.03
C THR A 148 -39.70 -12.34 -22.90
N PRO A 149 -39.25 -11.10 -23.18
CA PRO A 149 -38.80 -10.12 -22.18
C PRO A 149 -39.95 -9.62 -21.31
N LYS A 150 -40.46 -10.49 -20.41
CA LYS A 150 -41.51 -10.17 -19.43
C LYS A 150 -40.91 -9.90 -18.05
N ASP A 151 -39.75 -10.47 -17.73
CA ASP A 151 -39.05 -10.23 -16.45
C ASP A 151 -37.85 -9.30 -16.66
N GLU A 152 -38.09 -8.02 -16.94
CA GLU A 152 -37.02 -7.00 -17.00
C GLU A 152 -36.35 -6.75 -15.62
N ARG A 153 -36.86 -7.36 -14.55
CA ARG A 153 -36.44 -7.10 -13.16
C ARG A 153 -35.62 -8.22 -12.51
N ASN A 154 -35.50 -9.40 -13.11
CA ASN A 154 -34.74 -10.51 -12.53
C ASN A 154 -33.88 -11.20 -13.58
N LYS A 155 -32.67 -11.61 -13.21
CA LYS A 155 -31.79 -12.45 -14.06
C LYS A 155 -31.01 -13.43 -13.20
N VAL A 156 -30.93 -14.69 -13.64
CA VAL A 156 -30.21 -15.74 -12.91
C VAL A 156 -28.69 -15.51 -13.06
N PRO A 157 -27.93 -15.34 -11.95
CA PRO A 157 -26.48 -15.24 -12.01
C PRO A 157 -25.86 -16.59 -12.35
N TRP A 158 -24.71 -16.61 -13.01
CA TRP A 158 -23.96 -17.87 -13.24
C TRP A 158 -23.14 -18.30 -12.01
N LEU A 159 -23.11 -17.46 -10.98
CA LEU A 159 -22.41 -17.66 -9.72
C LEU A 159 -23.40 -17.92 -8.59
N ILE A 160 -23.14 -18.93 -7.76
CA ILE A 160 -23.86 -19.18 -6.52
C ILE A 160 -22.89 -19.40 -5.37
N LEU A 161 -23.31 -19.11 -4.14
CA LEU A 161 -22.51 -19.35 -2.95
C LEU A 161 -23.16 -20.44 -2.09
N LEU A 162 -22.39 -21.48 -1.76
CA LEU A 162 -22.86 -22.58 -0.93
C LEU A 162 -21.89 -22.86 0.22
N THR A 163 -22.48 -23.18 1.37
CA THR A 163 -21.77 -23.57 2.61
C THR A 163 -21.81 -25.08 2.78
N PHE A 164 -20.70 -25.67 3.19
CA PHE A 164 -20.52 -27.11 3.37
C PHE A 164 -19.88 -27.42 4.72
N THR A 165 -20.26 -28.54 5.30
CA THR A 165 -19.51 -29.16 6.41
C THR A 165 -18.42 -30.08 5.85
N GLU A 166 -17.41 -30.40 6.67
CA GLU A 166 -16.31 -31.26 6.23
C GLU A 166 -16.81 -32.61 5.68
N ASP A 167 -17.80 -33.23 6.33
CA ASP A 167 -18.36 -34.53 5.95
C ASP A 167 -19.09 -34.52 4.58
N GLU A 168 -19.48 -33.36 4.07
CA GLU A 168 -20.17 -33.22 2.79
C GLU A 168 -19.21 -33.24 1.59
N LEU A 169 -17.97 -32.79 1.76
CA LEU A 169 -16.96 -32.66 0.69
C LEU A 169 -15.74 -33.57 0.86
N LYS A 170 -15.54 -34.17 2.04
CA LYS A 170 -14.39 -35.04 2.30
C LYS A 170 -14.45 -36.28 1.41
N LEU A 171 -13.38 -36.49 0.63
CA LEU A 171 -13.25 -37.60 -0.29
C LEU A 171 -12.48 -38.76 0.35
N LYS A 172 -12.93 -39.99 0.11
CA LYS A 172 -12.16 -41.21 0.40
C LYS A 172 -11.19 -41.48 -0.76
N PRO A 173 -10.06 -42.18 -0.52
CA PRO A 173 -9.03 -42.41 -1.54
C PRO A 173 -9.55 -43.05 -2.84
N ASP A 174 -10.59 -43.86 -2.75
CA ASP A 174 -11.15 -44.61 -3.89
C ASP A 174 -12.34 -43.89 -4.58
N ASP A 175 -12.83 -42.77 -4.05
CA ASP A 175 -14.07 -42.11 -4.52
C ASP A 175 -13.95 -41.53 -5.94
N LEU A 176 -12.73 -41.17 -6.37
CA LEU A 176 -12.46 -40.68 -7.73
C LEU A 176 -11.98 -41.79 -8.70
N GLY A 177 -12.03 -43.06 -8.28
CA GLY A 177 -11.60 -44.22 -9.05
C GLY A 177 -10.20 -44.72 -8.70
N THR A 178 -10.01 -46.03 -8.84
CA THR A 178 -8.78 -46.75 -8.46
C THR A 178 -7.59 -46.25 -9.28
N GLY A 179 -6.55 -45.73 -8.62
CA GLY A 179 -5.30 -45.27 -9.24
C GLY A 179 -5.20 -43.75 -9.51
N ASN A 180 -6.23 -42.96 -9.19
CA ASN A 180 -6.16 -41.51 -9.27
C ASN A 180 -5.69 -40.92 -7.93
N THR A 181 -4.50 -40.30 -7.91
CA THR A 181 -4.00 -39.59 -6.72
C THR A 181 -4.47 -38.13 -6.75
N PHE A 182 -5.19 -37.69 -5.72
CA PHE A 182 -5.64 -36.30 -5.57
C PHE A 182 -5.24 -35.74 -4.20
N LYS A 183 -5.10 -34.42 -4.11
CA LYS A 183 -4.82 -33.70 -2.87
C LYS A 183 -5.88 -32.63 -2.65
N GLN A 184 -6.67 -32.78 -1.58
CA GLN A 184 -7.64 -31.76 -1.18
C GLN A 184 -6.93 -30.55 -0.53
N THR A 185 -7.44 -29.35 -0.82
CA THR A 185 -7.02 -28.10 -0.17
C THR A 185 -7.61 -27.99 1.24
N VAL A 186 -7.31 -26.89 1.95
CA VAL A 186 -7.88 -26.60 3.27
C VAL A 186 -9.40 -26.42 3.21
N THR A 187 -9.95 -26.00 2.07
CA THR A 187 -11.39 -25.86 1.80
C THR A 187 -11.97 -27.12 1.14
N LEU A 188 -11.24 -28.24 1.12
CA LEU A 188 -11.68 -29.53 0.53
C LEU A 188 -11.91 -29.51 -1.00
N SER A 189 -11.46 -28.47 -1.71
CA SER A 189 -11.40 -28.43 -3.18
C SER A 189 -10.21 -29.23 -3.73
N VAL A 190 -10.28 -29.64 -4.99
CA VAL A 190 -9.18 -30.30 -5.72
C VAL A 190 -8.74 -29.42 -6.88
N LYS A 191 -7.45 -29.06 -6.91
CA LYS A 191 -6.83 -28.34 -8.04
C LYS A 191 -6.52 -29.32 -9.15
N THR A 192 -7.13 -29.16 -10.33
CA THR A 192 -6.94 -30.06 -11.47
C THR A 192 -7.24 -29.34 -12.79
N THR A 193 -6.91 -29.95 -13.94
CA THR A 193 -7.32 -29.39 -15.25
C THR A 193 -8.74 -29.80 -15.61
N VAL A 194 -9.39 -29.00 -16.47
CA VAL A 194 -10.71 -29.33 -17.02
C VAL A 194 -10.67 -30.65 -17.81
N GLY A 195 -9.57 -30.94 -18.51
CA GLY A 195 -9.35 -32.20 -19.20
C GLY A 195 -9.42 -33.41 -18.26
N ASP A 196 -8.76 -33.34 -17.10
CA ASP A 196 -8.77 -34.44 -16.12
C ASP A 196 -10.18 -34.71 -15.56
N VAL A 197 -10.96 -33.64 -15.29
CA VAL A 197 -12.36 -33.77 -14.84
C VAL A 197 -13.24 -34.41 -15.91
N GLN A 198 -12.99 -34.07 -17.17
CA GLN A 198 -13.67 -34.72 -18.29
C GLN A 198 -13.31 -36.21 -18.39
N ASP A 199 -12.03 -36.56 -18.20
CA ASP A 199 -11.59 -37.95 -18.20
C ASP A 199 -12.23 -38.74 -17.05
N LEU A 200 -12.36 -38.16 -15.86
CA LEU A 200 -13.11 -38.75 -14.74
C LEU A 200 -14.59 -38.98 -15.09
N THR A 201 -15.18 -38.06 -15.84
CA THR A 201 -16.58 -38.17 -16.30
C THR A 201 -16.74 -39.31 -17.30
N THR A 202 -15.80 -39.48 -18.24
CA THR A 202 -15.82 -40.59 -19.21
C THR A 202 -15.58 -41.96 -18.57
N LYS A 203 -14.80 -42.02 -17.49
CA LYS A 203 -14.59 -43.25 -16.69
C LYS A 203 -15.81 -43.64 -15.85
N GLY A 204 -16.80 -42.74 -15.70
CA GLY A 204 -18.13 -43.06 -15.19
C GLY A 204 -18.35 -42.86 -13.69
N ASN A 205 -17.32 -42.50 -12.91
CA ASN A 205 -17.41 -42.31 -11.45
C ASN A 205 -17.92 -40.91 -11.05
N VAL A 206 -17.76 -39.92 -11.92
CA VAL A 206 -18.10 -38.51 -11.68
C VAL A 206 -19.03 -38.01 -12.79
N VAL A 207 -19.92 -37.09 -12.47
CA VAL A 207 -20.73 -36.33 -13.44
C VAL A 207 -20.35 -34.85 -13.32
N SER A 208 -20.14 -34.15 -14.44
CA SER A 208 -19.80 -32.72 -14.44
C SER A 208 -20.66 -31.96 -15.45
N PRO A 209 -21.13 -30.73 -15.14
CA PRO A 209 -21.82 -29.88 -16.11
C PRO A 209 -20.92 -29.44 -17.28
N ILE A 210 -19.60 -29.55 -17.12
CA ILE A 210 -18.61 -29.03 -18.06
C ILE A 210 -18.59 -29.83 -19.36
N SER A 211 -19.02 -31.09 -19.35
CA SER A 211 -19.17 -31.88 -20.57
C SER A 211 -20.14 -31.21 -21.55
N GLU A 212 -21.23 -30.64 -21.05
CA GLU A 212 -22.23 -29.95 -21.87
C GLU A 212 -21.69 -28.63 -22.45
N ILE A 213 -20.81 -27.94 -21.71
CA ILE A 213 -20.14 -26.72 -22.19
C ILE A 213 -19.21 -27.05 -23.36
N LEU A 214 -18.41 -28.11 -23.23
CA LEU A 214 -17.52 -28.59 -24.30
C LEU A 214 -18.31 -29.06 -25.53
N ASP A 215 -19.49 -29.63 -25.33
CA ASP A 215 -20.39 -30.07 -26.39
C ASP A 215 -20.90 -28.91 -27.26
N VAL A 216 -21.15 -27.74 -26.68
CA VAL A 216 -21.55 -26.52 -27.41
C VAL A 216 -20.41 -25.98 -28.28
N VAL A 217 -19.16 -26.13 -27.83
CA VAL A 217 -17.95 -25.60 -28.50
C VAL A 217 -17.34 -26.62 -29.48
N LYS A 218 -17.91 -27.84 -29.60
CA LYS A 218 -17.41 -28.94 -30.47
C LYS A 218 -17.07 -28.55 -31.92
N ASN A 219 -17.67 -27.49 -32.44
CA ASN A 219 -17.42 -27.03 -33.81
C ASN A 219 -16.10 -26.23 -33.98
N ASP A 220 -15.45 -25.84 -32.87
CA ASP A 220 -14.18 -25.09 -32.86
C ASP A 220 -13.10 -25.85 -32.08
N THR A 221 -12.19 -26.51 -32.82
CA THR A 221 -11.13 -27.35 -32.25
C THR A 221 -10.10 -26.56 -31.45
N LYS A 222 -9.92 -25.26 -31.73
CA LYS A 222 -8.93 -24.43 -31.02
C LYS A 222 -9.41 -24.02 -29.63
N GLU A 223 -10.68 -23.65 -29.51
CA GLU A 223 -11.26 -23.24 -28.22
C GLU A 223 -11.49 -24.44 -27.29
N THR A 224 -11.90 -25.60 -27.83
CA THR A 224 -12.02 -26.84 -27.03
C THR A 224 -10.68 -27.27 -26.41
N ASP A 225 -9.58 -27.18 -27.17
CA ASP A 225 -8.23 -27.45 -26.65
C ASP A 225 -7.78 -26.42 -25.61
N LYS A 226 -8.17 -25.16 -25.76
CA LYS A 226 -7.88 -24.08 -24.79
C LYS A 226 -8.60 -24.35 -23.46
N ILE A 227 -9.89 -24.69 -23.51
CA ILE A 227 -10.70 -24.99 -22.32
C ILE A 227 -10.15 -26.23 -21.59
N ARG A 228 -9.81 -27.32 -22.30
CA ARG A 228 -9.25 -28.54 -21.68
C ARG A 228 -7.95 -28.29 -20.90
N LYS A 229 -7.10 -27.38 -21.40
CA LYS A 229 -5.83 -27.02 -20.76
C LYS A 229 -5.99 -26.05 -19.59
N SER A 230 -7.17 -25.44 -19.42
CA SER A 230 -7.41 -24.51 -18.33
C SER A 230 -7.38 -25.23 -16.98
N GLN A 231 -6.77 -24.59 -15.98
CA GLN A 231 -6.72 -25.07 -14.61
C GLN A 231 -7.83 -24.42 -13.79
N GLY A 232 -8.42 -25.19 -12.88
CA GLY A 232 -9.46 -24.72 -11.97
C GLY A 232 -9.47 -25.50 -10.66
N GLU A 233 -10.24 -25.01 -9.70
CA GLU A 233 -10.58 -25.74 -8.49
C GLU A 233 -11.95 -26.39 -8.63
N PHE A 234 -12.06 -27.65 -8.21
CA PHE A 234 -13.30 -28.41 -8.30
C PHE A 234 -13.68 -29.00 -6.95
N ILE A 235 -14.96 -28.94 -6.63
CA ILE A 235 -15.55 -29.66 -5.50
C ILE A 235 -16.31 -30.88 -6.02
N PHE A 236 -16.34 -31.93 -5.21
CA PHE A 236 -17.03 -33.18 -5.53
C PHE A 236 -18.18 -33.38 -4.54
N MET A 237 -19.39 -33.05 -4.98
CA MET A 237 -20.59 -33.06 -4.16
C MET A 237 -21.29 -34.43 -4.21
N LYS A 238 -21.87 -34.85 -3.09
CA LYS A 238 -22.74 -36.03 -3.03
C LYS A 238 -24.02 -35.80 -3.87
N PRO A 239 -24.52 -36.82 -4.58
CA PRO A 239 -25.65 -36.67 -5.50
C PRO A 239 -26.96 -36.31 -4.79
N ASP A 240 -27.19 -36.81 -3.57
CA ASP A 240 -28.40 -36.47 -2.80
C ASP A 240 -28.44 -34.98 -2.39
N LEU A 241 -27.28 -34.43 -1.99
CA LEU A 241 -27.15 -32.99 -1.71
C LEU A 241 -27.35 -32.16 -2.98
N PHE A 242 -26.77 -32.59 -4.12
CA PHE A 242 -26.97 -31.93 -5.41
C PHE A 242 -28.45 -31.92 -5.81
N LYS A 243 -29.17 -33.03 -5.62
CA LYS A 243 -30.62 -33.11 -5.85
C LYS A 243 -31.37 -32.10 -4.98
N SER A 244 -31.06 -32.01 -3.68
CA SER A 244 -31.69 -31.02 -2.78
C SER A 244 -31.39 -29.58 -3.19
N VAL A 245 -30.16 -29.28 -3.62
CA VAL A 245 -29.73 -27.94 -4.03
C VAL A 245 -30.36 -27.49 -5.34
N PHE A 246 -30.68 -28.38 -6.30
CA PHE A 246 -31.25 -28.01 -7.61
C PHE A 246 -32.70 -28.48 -7.86
N SER A 247 -33.40 -28.94 -6.81
CA SER A 247 -34.84 -29.28 -6.84
C SER A 247 -35.69 -28.25 -6.11
N ASN A 248 -37.01 -28.27 -6.35
CA ASN A 248 -37.97 -27.40 -5.64
C ASN A 248 -38.67 -28.19 -4.52
N PHE A 249 -39.29 -27.48 -3.57
CA PHE A 249 -40.01 -28.08 -2.44
C PHE A 249 -41.48 -27.67 -2.46
N ASP A 250 -42.38 -28.63 -2.23
CA ASP A 250 -43.82 -28.41 -2.20
C ASP A 250 -44.33 -27.89 -0.84
N ASN A 251 -45.64 -27.65 -0.72
CA ASN A 251 -46.26 -27.10 0.49
C ASN A 251 -46.13 -28.01 1.72
N ASN A 252 -45.87 -29.32 1.53
CA ASN A 252 -45.59 -30.27 2.61
C ASN A 252 -44.09 -30.31 2.97
N ASN A 253 -43.27 -29.45 2.36
CA ASN A 253 -41.81 -29.41 2.48
C ASN A 253 -41.13 -30.65 1.89
N GLU A 254 -41.80 -31.39 0.98
CA GLU A 254 -41.22 -32.54 0.30
C GLU A 254 -40.48 -32.10 -0.97
N ARG A 255 -39.34 -32.75 -1.25
CA ARG A 255 -38.49 -32.48 -2.40
C ARG A 255 -39.14 -32.99 -3.68
N GLN A 256 -39.41 -32.08 -4.62
CA GLN A 256 -39.91 -32.36 -5.96
C GLN A 256 -38.74 -32.37 -6.94
N VAL A 257 -38.31 -33.55 -7.40
CA VAL A 257 -37.17 -33.69 -8.32
C VAL A 257 -37.64 -33.53 -9.77
N PRO A 258 -37.31 -32.43 -10.46
CA PRO A 258 -37.69 -32.23 -11.86
C PRO A 258 -36.89 -33.15 -12.81
N ALA A 259 -37.29 -33.22 -14.09
CA ALA A 259 -36.57 -34.02 -15.09
C ALA A 259 -35.13 -33.52 -15.34
N SER A 260 -34.91 -32.21 -15.23
CA SER A 260 -33.59 -31.56 -15.35
C SER A 260 -33.36 -30.63 -14.16
N PRO A 261 -32.11 -30.43 -13.69
CA PRO A 261 -31.79 -29.46 -12.64
C PRO A 261 -32.37 -28.06 -12.90
N ASP A 262 -32.91 -27.41 -11.86
CA ASP A 262 -33.50 -26.06 -11.93
C ASP A 262 -32.59 -25.03 -11.25
N THR A 263 -32.25 -23.96 -11.97
CA THR A 263 -31.41 -22.86 -11.45
C THR A 263 -32.17 -21.56 -11.21
N ASN A 264 -33.46 -21.49 -11.57
CA ASN A 264 -34.26 -20.26 -11.54
C ASN A 264 -34.34 -19.64 -10.14
N LYS A 265 -34.34 -20.47 -9.10
CA LYS A 265 -34.41 -20.00 -7.69
C LYS A 265 -33.22 -19.14 -7.25
N PHE A 266 -32.06 -19.25 -7.90
CA PHE A 266 -30.86 -18.48 -7.53
C PHE A 266 -30.93 -17.00 -7.98
N LYS A 267 -31.91 -16.61 -8.81
CA LYS A 267 -32.11 -15.20 -9.22
C LYS A 267 -32.37 -14.22 -8.07
N TYR A 268 -32.75 -14.73 -6.89
CA TYR A 268 -33.03 -13.90 -5.71
C TYR A 268 -31.82 -13.69 -4.79
N LEU A 269 -30.68 -14.33 -5.07
CA LEU A 269 -29.52 -14.36 -4.19
C LEU A 269 -28.34 -13.50 -4.66
N SER A 270 -28.53 -12.70 -5.71
CA SER A 270 -27.53 -11.75 -6.16
C SER A 270 -28.15 -10.42 -6.53
N HIS A 271 -27.51 -9.33 -6.11
CA HIS A 271 -27.96 -7.96 -6.34
C HIS A 271 -26.74 -7.03 -6.40
N VAL A 272 -26.97 -5.79 -6.81
CA VAL A 272 -25.95 -4.75 -6.89
C VAL A 272 -26.29 -3.62 -5.93
N ARG A 273 -25.32 -3.23 -5.10
CA ARG A 273 -25.40 -2.08 -4.19
C ARG A 273 -24.58 -0.94 -4.77
N ASN A 274 -25.25 0.17 -5.06
CA ASN A 274 -24.63 1.43 -5.42
C ASN A 274 -24.69 2.35 -4.22
N ILE A 275 -23.54 2.67 -3.63
CA ILE A 275 -23.45 3.30 -2.31
C ILE A 275 -22.64 4.58 -2.36
N ASN A 276 -22.94 5.53 -1.46
CA ASN A 276 -22.04 6.65 -1.19
C ASN A 276 -20.93 6.18 -0.23
N THR A 277 -19.68 6.28 -0.65
CA THR A 277 -18.53 5.76 0.10
C THR A 277 -17.97 6.74 1.14
N ALA A 278 -18.55 7.94 1.28
CA ALA A 278 -18.04 8.95 2.21
C ALA A 278 -17.93 8.41 3.65
N GLY A 279 -16.76 8.58 4.27
CA GLY A 279 -16.48 8.11 5.63
C GLY A 279 -15.93 6.67 5.72
N MET A 280 -15.84 5.94 4.61
CA MET A 280 -15.29 4.57 4.57
C MET A 280 -13.77 4.57 4.34
N ALA A 281 -13.09 3.46 4.61
CA ALA A 281 -11.64 3.32 4.37
C ALA A 281 -11.32 3.47 2.87
N VAL A 282 -12.21 2.98 2.01
CA VAL A 282 -12.08 3.00 0.56
C VAL A 282 -12.73 4.24 -0.10
N ALA A 283 -13.20 5.21 0.70
CA ALA A 283 -13.68 6.53 0.25
C ALA A 283 -12.66 7.31 -0.61
N GLY A 284 -11.42 6.83 -0.67
CA GLY A 284 -10.33 7.43 -1.43
C GLY A 284 -10.26 7.17 -2.91
N VAL A 285 -10.90 6.12 -3.40
CA VAL A 285 -10.91 5.83 -4.84
C VAL A 285 -12.05 6.60 -5.50
N GLU A 286 -13.29 6.44 -5.01
CA GLU A 286 -14.50 7.10 -5.52
C GLU A 286 -15.51 7.42 -4.42
N GLU A 287 -16.43 8.37 -4.68
CA GLU A 287 -17.54 8.79 -3.80
C GLU A 287 -18.75 7.89 -3.93
N VAL A 288 -18.81 7.16 -5.03
CA VAL A 288 -19.89 6.24 -5.35
C VAL A 288 -19.23 4.92 -5.70
N GLY A 289 -19.47 3.90 -4.88
CA GLY A 289 -18.99 2.54 -5.10
C GLY A 289 -20.13 1.68 -5.62
N VAL A 290 -19.88 0.91 -6.69
CA VAL A 290 -20.85 -0.06 -7.21
C VAL A 290 -20.29 -1.45 -6.97
N PHE A 291 -20.98 -2.23 -6.16
CA PHE A 291 -20.56 -3.59 -5.77
C PHE A 291 -21.65 -4.59 -6.12
N SER A 292 -21.29 -5.77 -6.60
CA SER A 292 -22.21 -6.90 -6.65
C SER A 292 -22.05 -7.76 -5.41
N VAL A 293 -23.16 -8.25 -4.87
CA VAL A 293 -23.21 -9.09 -3.67
C VAL A 293 -23.87 -10.40 -4.04
N VAL A 294 -23.25 -11.52 -3.67
CA VAL A 294 -23.79 -12.87 -3.83
C VAL A 294 -24.00 -13.48 -2.45
N VAL A 295 -25.25 -13.75 -2.10
CA VAL A 295 -25.66 -14.29 -0.80
C VAL A 295 -25.82 -15.81 -0.89
N GLY A 296 -25.35 -16.52 0.14
CA GLY A 296 -25.49 -17.95 0.26
C GLY A 296 -26.92 -18.39 0.54
N SER A 297 -27.29 -19.57 0.07
CA SER A 297 -28.61 -20.16 0.33
C SER A 297 -28.66 -21.08 1.55
N ARG A 298 -27.50 -21.47 2.09
CA ARG A 298 -27.35 -22.45 3.18
C ARG A 298 -26.77 -21.82 4.44
N SER A 299 -27.35 -22.16 5.59
CA SER A 299 -26.86 -21.75 6.91
C SER A 299 -25.74 -22.67 7.39
N GLY A 300 -25.08 -22.28 8.49
CA GLY A 300 -24.15 -23.14 9.21
C GLY A 300 -24.82 -24.39 9.81
N PRO A 301 -24.04 -25.39 10.27
CA PRO A 301 -24.55 -26.55 11.00
C PRO A 301 -25.30 -26.11 12.27
N LEU A 302 -26.44 -26.75 12.55
CA LEU A 302 -27.36 -26.37 13.64
C LEU A 302 -27.20 -27.21 14.92
N THR A 303 -26.48 -28.33 14.86
CA THR A 303 -26.38 -29.34 15.93
C THR A 303 -25.00 -29.38 16.58
N ASN A 304 -24.14 -28.42 16.28
CA ASN A 304 -22.77 -28.35 16.76
C ASN A 304 -22.74 -27.99 18.26
N LYS A 305 -22.20 -28.89 19.09
CA LYS A 305 -21.97 -28.64 20.52
C LYS A 305 -20.65 -27.90 20.79
N ALA A 306 -19.73 -27.93 19.83
CA ALA A 306 -18.45 -27.25 19.83
C ALA A 306 -18.32 -26.42 18.54
N PRO A 307 -17.43 -25.43 18.48
CA PRO A 307 -17.17 -24.67 17.26
C PRO A 307 -16.85 -25.63 16.08
N ALA A 308 -17.56 -25.47 14.97
CA ALA A 308 -17.45 -26.38 13.82
C ALA A 308 -16.97 -25.61 12.59
N THR A 309 -16.00 -26.14 11.85
CA THR A 309 -15.50 -25.49 10.64
C THR A 309 -16.46 -25.72 9.46
N ALA A 310 -16.81 -24.64 8.76
CA ALA A 310 -17.61 -24.67 7.55
C ALA A 310 -16.81 -24.09 6.38
N SER A 311 -16.88 -24.76 5.23
CA SER A 311 -16.24 -24.34 3.98
C SER A 311 -17.26 -23.69 3.07
N VAL A 312 -16.96 -22.48 2.59
CA VAL A 312 -17.81 -21.73 1.68
C VAL A 312 -17.18 -21.73 0.30
N HIS A 313 -17.97 -22.05 -0.73
CA HIS A 313 -17.52 -22.06 -2.11
C HIS A 313 -18.41 -21.20 -2.99
N LEU A 314 -17.78 -20.31 -3.76
CA LEU A 314 -18.38 -19.61 -4.88
C LEU A 314 -18.31 -20.54 -6.09
N LEU A 315 -19.46 -21.07 -6.50
CA LEU A 315 -19.60 -22.11 -7.51
C LEU A 315 -20.14 -21.56 -8.82
N SER A 316 -19.65 -22.10 -9.94
CA SER A 316 -20.24 -21.89 -11.26
C SER A 316 -21.41 -22.86 -11.47
N ILE A 317 -22.56 -22.32 -11.88
CA ILE A 317 -23.73 -23.12 -12.32
C ILE A 317 -23.83 -23.25 -13.85
N GLU A 318 -22.81 -22.79 -14.58
CA GLU A 318 -22.76 -22.91 -16.03
C GLU A 318 -22.91 -24.38 -16.46
N GLY A 319 -23.84 -24.64 -17.39
CA GLY A 319 -24.10 -26.00 -17.91
C GLY A 319 -24.99 -26.90 -17.03
N VAL A 320 -25.35 -26.49 -15.80
CA VAL A 320 -26.16 -27.33 -14.90
C VAL A 320 -27.56 -27.60 -15.46
N GLU A 321 -28.24 -26.60 -16.02
CA GLU A 321 -29.57 -26.79 -16.63
C GLU A 321 -29.54 -27.60 -17.93
N SER A 322 -28.38 -27.68 -18.58
CA SER A 322 -28.15 -28.43 -19.81
C SER A 322 -28.06 -29.94 -19.55
N MET A 323 -27.87 -30.37 -18.30
CA MET A 323 -27.87 -31.79 -17.94
C MET A 323 -29.21 -32.45 -18.27
N SER A 324 -29.15 -33.59 -18.94
CA SER A 324 -30.33 -34.36 -19.36
C SER A 324 -31.12 -34.96 -18.18
N SER A 325 -30.45 -35.29 -17.08
CA SER A 325 -31.04 -35.87 -15.88
C SER A 325 -30.17 -35.61 -14.64
N PHE A 326 -30.75 -35.77 -13.45
CA PHE A 326 -29.98 -35.78 -12.21
C PHE A 326 -28.99 -36.96 -12.16
N PRO A 327 -27.85 -36.82 -11.47
CA PRO A 327 -26.87 -37.88 -11.29
C PRO A 327 -27.43 -39.05 -10.47
N ALA A 328 -26.95 -40.27 -10.77
CA ALA A 328 -27.24 -41.47 -10.00
C ALA A 328 -26.65 -41.37 -8.57
N ASP A 329 -27.22 -42.10 -7.60
CA ASP A 329 -26.87 -41.97 -6.18
C ASP A 329 -25.43 -42.39 -5.84
N ASP A 330 -24.79 -43.13 -6.74
CA ASP A 330 -23.45 -43.68 -6.62
C ASP A 330 -22.37 -42.81 -7.32
N LYS A 331 -22.76 -41.72 -8.00
CA LYS A 331 -21.84 -40.84 -8.74
C LYS A 331 -21.70 -39.47 -8.08
N LEU A 332 -20.46 -39.04 -7.86
CA LEU A 332 -20.16 -37.69 -7.36
C LEU A 332 -20.34 -36.63 -8.45
N VAL A 333 -20.68 -35.41 -8.06
CA VAL A 333 -20.86 -34.29 -8.97
C VAL A 333 -19.71 -33.31 -8.86
N ALA A 334 -18.99 -33.09 -9.96
CA ALA A 334 -17.90 -32.11 -10.01
C ALA A 334 -18.43 -30.73 -10.42
N LEU A 335 -18.31 -29.75 -9.52
CA LEU A 335 -18.62 -28.33 -9.78
C LEU A 335 -17.35 -27.49 -9.66
N CYS A 336 -17.23 -26.48 -10.51
CA CYS A 336 -16.11 -25.54 -10.46
C CYS A 336 -16.31 -24.55 -9.31
N SER A 337 -15.30 -24.45 -8.44
CA SER A 337 -15.22 -23.45 -7.37
C SER A 337 -14.25 -22.36 -7.80
N LEU A 338 -14.74 -21.14 -7.87
CA LEU A 338 -13.96 -19.97 -8.31
C LEU A 338 -13.24 -19.26 -7.16
N HIS A 339 -13.83 -19.32 -5.97
CA HIS A 339 -13.28 -18.80 -4.74
C HIS A 339 -13.79 -19.64 -3.56
N SER A 340 -12.97 -19.86 -2.55
CA SER A 340 -13.36 -20.59 -1.36
C SER A 340 -12.61 -20.13 -0.11
N TRP A 341 -13.27 -20.22 1.04
CA TRP A 341 -12.69 -19.92 2.35
C TRP A 341 -13.37 -20.73 3.45
N ASN A 342 -12.73 -20.80 4.63
CA ASN A 342 -13.28 -21.47 5.80
C ASN A 342 -13.58 -20.46 6.91
N TYR A 343 -14.69 -20.67 7.62
CA TYR A 343 -15.02 -19.94 8.84
C TYR A 343 -15.48 -20.92 9.92
N THR A 344 -15.53 -20.45 11.17
CA THR A 344 -15.95 -21.26 12.30
C THR A 344 -17.40 -20.92 12.67
N VAL A 345 -18.24 -21.93 12.78
CA VAL A 345 -19.63 -21.76 13.22
C VAL A 345 -19.68 -22.01 14.72
N MET A 346 -20.07 -21.00 15.48
CA MET A 346 -20.21 -21.09 16.92
C MET A 346 -21.43 -21.94 17.31
N PRO A 347 -21.43 -22.57 18.49
CA PRO A 347 -22.64 -23.18 19.04
C PRO A 347 -23.73 -22.11 19.26
N PRO A 348 -25.02 -22.50 19.20
CA PRO A 348 -26.13 -21.57 19.43
C PRO A 348 -26.03 -20.88 20.79
N GLY A 349 -26.14 -19.55 20.82
CA GLY A 349 -26.20 -18.74 22.04
C GLY A 349 -24.87 -18.19 22.58
N MET A 350 -23.79 -18.22 21.81
CA MET A 350 -22.50 -17.60 22.18
C MET A 350 -22.34 -16.15 21.69
N LEU A 351 -21.31 -15.46 22.23
CA LEU A 351 -20.88 -14.06 22.06
C LEU A 351 -21.36 -13.39 20.75
N ASN A 352 -22.03 -12.24 20.90
CA ASN A 352 -22.62 -11.50 19.79
C ASN A 352 -21.74 -10.29 19.41
N VAL A 353 -21.78 -9.88 18.13
CA VAL A 353 -21.17 -8.65 17.60
C VAL A 353 -21.56 -7.43 18.46
N PHE A 354 -22.79 -7.42 19.00
CA PHE A 354 -23.26 -6.39 19.92
C PHE A 354 -22.42 -6.27 21.20
N ASP A 355 -22.01 -7.40 21.78
CA ASP A 355 -21.20 -7.40 23.01
C ASP A 355 -19.79 -6.87 22.73
N ALA A 356 -19.24 -7.17 21.54
CA ALA A 356 -17.96 -6.63 21.08
C ALA A 356 -18.01 -5.10 20.94
N PHE A 357 -19.05 -4.55 20.29
CA PHE A 357 -19.26 -3.09 20.22
C PHE A 357 -19.42 -2.45 21.61
N THR A 358 -20.12 -3.13 22.52
CA THR A 358 -20.31 -2.63 23.89
C THR A 358 -18.97 -2.59 24.65
N SER A 359 -18.17 -3.65 24.54
CA SER A 359 -16.83 -3.72 25.14
C SER A 359 -15.91 -2.62 24.62
N LEU A 360 -15.95 -2.33 23.32
CA LEU A 360 -15.16 -1.27 22.69
C LEU A 360 -15.52 0.14 23.24
N GLY A 361 -16.80 0.38 23.55
CA GLY A 361 -17.26 1.63 24.16
C GLY A 361 -16.88 1.79 25.62
N GLU A 362 -16.83 0.69 26.38
CA GLU A 362 -16.42 0.71 27.78
C GLU A 362 -14.92 0.97 27.94
N THR A 363 -14.12 0.51 26.97
CA THR A 363 -12.65 0.45 27.01
C THR A 363 -11.91 1.63 26.34
N LEU A 364 -12.63 2.71 26.04
CA LEU A 364 -12.10 3.97 25.49
C LEU A 364 -11.00 4.59 26.36
N ASP A 365 -9.83 4.85 25.77
CA ASP A 365 -8.68 5.43 26.46
C ASP A 365 -7.69 6.12 25.47
N VAL A 366 -6.58 6.66 25.96
CA VAL A 366 -5.49 7.25 25.16
C VAL A 366 -4.36 6.26 24.87
N LEU A 367 -3.61 6.48 23.79
CA LEU A 367 -2.50 5.62 23.36
C LEU A 367 -1.29 5.79 24.30
N ARG A 368 -1.20 4.91 25.29
CA ARG A 368 -0.11 4.84 26.30
C ARG A 368 0.03 3.40 26.83
N PRO A 369 1.10 3.07 27.56
CA PRO A 369 1.23 1.79 28.24
C PRO A 369 0.00 1.44 29.10
N PRO A 370 -0.33 0.14 29.26
CA PRO A 370 -1.41 -0.32 30.14
C PRO A 370 -1.30 0.27 31.55
N GLU A 371 -2.45 0.64 32.11
CA GLU A 371 -2.53 1.27 33.44
C GLU A 371 -1.98 0.36 34.56
N GLU A 372 -2.02 -0.96 34.37
CA GLU A 372 -1.43 -1.95 35.27
C GLU A 372 0.09 -1.74 35.42
N ILE A 373 0.80 -1.57 34.30
CA ILE A 373 2.26 -1.36 34.29
C ILE A 373 2.62 0.00 34.93
N ILE A 374 1.82 1.03 34.66
CA ILE A 374 2.06 2.36 35.23
C ILE A 374 1.90 2.33 36.76
N LYS A 375 0.89 1.62 37.26
CA LYS A 375 0.66 1.46 38.71
C LYS A 375 1.77 0.69 39.38
N GLU A 376 2.19 -0.44 38.84
CA GLU A 376 3.30 -1.24 39.40
C GLU A 376 4.60 -0.44 39.56
N ILE A 377 4.88 0.46 38.60
CA ILE A 377 6.08 1.32 38.65
C ILE A 377 5.90 2.50 39.60
N ALA A 378 4.66 2.96 39.80
CA ALA A 378 4.33 4.05 40.72
C ALA A 378 4.18 3.59 42.20
N GLU A 379 3.96 2.30 42.44
CA GLU A 379 3.84 1.70 43.78
C GLU A 379 5.04 1.97 44.71
N PRO A 380 6.30 1.79 44.28
CA PRO A 380 7.43 2.30 45.05
C PRO A 380 7.35 3.83 45.05
N ASN A 381 7.03 4.42 46.21
CA ASN A 381 6.76 5.86 46.40
C ASN A 381 8.03 6.75 46.28
N ASP A 382 9.01 6.32 45.50
CA ASP A 382 10.27 7.00 45.20
C ASP A 382 10.05 8.10 44.16
N GLU A 383 10.78 9.21 44.28
CA GLU A 383 10.70 10.32 43.30
C GLU A 383 11.05 9.87 41.88
N LEU A 384 12.00 8.94 41.75
CA LEU A 384 12.39 8.34 40.46
C LEU A 384 11.25 7.51 39.86
N GLY A 385 10.57 6.69 40.67
CA GLY A 385 9.43 5.88 40.24
C GLY A 385 8.28 6.75 39.73
N LYS A 386 7.98 7.84 40.45
CA LYS A 386 6.99 8.86 40.03
C LYS A 386 7.36 9.53 38.71
N ARG A 387 8.64 9.93 38.53
CA ARG A 387 9.11 10.53 37.27
C ARG A 387 9.03 9.53 36.11
N LEU A 388 9.41 8.27 36.34
CA LEU A 388 9.32 7.22 35.32
C LEU A 388 7.87 6.93 34.95
N ALA A 389 6.98 6.80 35.94
CA ALA A 389 5.54 6.64 35.72
C ALA A 389 4.94 7.84 34.95
N ALA A 390 5.39 9.07 35.23
CA ALA A 390 5.00 10.25 34.46
C ALA A 390 5.45 10.16 32.99
N ARG A 391 6.68 9.71 32.72
CA ARG A 391 7.16 9.48 31.34
C ARG A 391 6.38 8.38 30.62
N LEU A 392 6.05 7.29 31.30
CA LEU A 392 5.19 6.26 30.71
C LEU A 392 3.78 6.80 30.43
N THR A 393 3.25 7.63 31.33
CA THR A 393 1.96 8.31 31.15
C THR A 393 1.97 9.25 29.94
N ASP A 394 3.11 9.88 29.66
CA ASP A 394 3.35 10.70 28.45
C ASP A 394 3.58 9.85 27.17
N GLY A 395 3.48 8.52 27.25
CA GLY A 395 3.56 7.60 26.11
C GLY A 395 4.98 7.20 25.71
N TYR A 396 5.99 7.45 26.55
CA TYR A 396 7.35 6.97 26.30
C TYR A 396 7.45 5.45 26.56
N SER A 397 8.25 4.78 25.73
CA SER A 397 8.71 3.41 25.96
C SER A 397 10.23 3.41 26.19
N MET A 398 10.71 2.44 26.97
CA MET A 398 12.15 2.21 27.11
C MET A 398 12.64 1.28 26.00
N VAL A 399 13.66 1.71 25.26
CA VAL A 399 14.24 0.94 24.16
C VAL A 399 15.72 0.70 24.38
N LYS A 400 16.21 -0.42 23.86
CA LYS A 400 17.65 -0.68 23.77
C LYS A 400 18.23 0.22 22.70
N TYR A 401 19.18 1.06 23.06
CA TYR A 401 19.82 2.03 22.18
C TYR A 401 21.30 1.68 22.00
N CYS A 402 21.78 1.74 20.77
CA CYS A 402 23.20 1.65 20.46
C CYS A 402 23.67 3.05 20.06
N THR A 403 24.62 3.62 20.80
CA THR A 403 25.20 4.92 20.48
C THR A 403 26.00 4.84 19.18
N GLN A 404 26.34 5.98 18.58
CA GLN A 404 27.21 5.98 17.39
C GLN A 404 28.62 5.43 17.66
N THR A 405 29.06 5.45 18.92
CA THR A 405 30.32 4.85 19.36
C THR A 405 30.23 3.33 19.54
N GLY A 406 29.02 2.75 19.41
CA GLY A 406 28.77 1.31 19.56
C GLY A 406 28.37 0.87 20.97
N GLU A 407 28.25 1.79 21.92
CA GLU A 407 27.87 1.45 23.30
C GLU A 407 26.38 1.11 23.40
N HIS A 408 26.07 0.00 24.07
CA HIS A 408 24.70 -0.40 24.36
C HIS A 408 24.21 0.28 25.64
N THR A 409 23.17 1.10 25.51
CA THR A 409 22.52 1.82 26.60
C THR A 409 21.00 1.70 26.50
N VAL A 410 20.27 2.25 27.47
CA VAL A 410 18.81 2.38 27.41
C VAL A 410 18.49 3.82 27.03
N ALA A 411 17.48 4.00 26.20
CA ALA A 411 16.95 5.31 25.85
C ALA A 411 15.42 5.35 26.03
N LEU A 412 14.91 6.54 26.30
CA LEU A 412 13.49 6.85 26.18
C LEU A 412 13.17 7.11 24.70
N PHE A 413 12.10 6.50 24.22
CA PHE A 413 11.63 6.67 22.86
C PHE A 413 10.12 6.79 22.82
N ARG A 414 9.62 7.79 22.10
CA ARG A 414 8.21 7.92 21.72
C ARG A 414 8.09 8.19 20.22
N GLY A 415 7.01 7.68 19.64
CA GLY A 415 6.61 7.96 18.26
C GLY A 415 5.97 9.34 18.10
N PRO A 416 5.40 9.63 16.92
CA PRO A 416 4.65 10.86 16.69
C PRO A 416 3.31 10.90 17.43
N PHE A 417 2.83 9.78 17.95
CA PHE A 417 1.53 9.69 18.63
C PHE A 417 1.71 9.77 20.14
N THR A 418 1.12 10.81 20.75
CA THR A 418 1.24 11.07 22.19
C THR A 418 -0.13 11.05 22.86
N PRO A 419 -0.22 10.59 24.13
CA PRO A 419 -1.46 10.58 24.89
C PRO A 419 -1.89 11.97 25.36
N SER A 420 -0.97 12.93 25.39
CA SER A 420 -1.17 14.33 25.80
C SER A 420 -0.66 15.32 24.74
N VAL A 421 -1.20 16.54 24.74
CA VAL A 421 -0.74 17.63 23.87
C VAL A 421 0.68 18.06 24.24
N VAL A 422 1.57 18.05 23.24
CA VAL A 422 2.98 18.44 23.38
C VAL A 422 3.14 19.88 22.93
N LEU A 423 3.71 20.72 23.79
CA LEU A 423 4.00 22.12 23.46
C LEU A 423 5.21 22.23 22.50
N PRO A 424 5.27 23.28 21.66
CA PRO A 424 6.45 23.56 20.85
C PRO A 424 7.70 23.72 21.72
N ASN A 425 8.77 23.01 21.37
CA ASN A 425 10.00 23.04 22.14
C ASN A 425 10.93 24.17 21.66
N GLU A 426 11.18 25.17 22.51
CA GLU A 426 12.03 26.33 22.19
C GLU A 426 13.47 25.93 21.80
N TYR A 427 13.96 24.80 22.31
CA TYR A 427 15.32 24.31 22.02
C TYR A 427 15.43 23.66 20.63
N LEU A 428 14.31 23.35 19.97
CA LEU A 428 14.27 22.78 18.62
C LEU A 428 14.11 23.83 17.51
N ASN A 429 14.39 25.10 17.83
CA ASN A 429 14.28 26.23 16.91
C ASN A 429 15.48 26.38 15.94
N THR A 430 16.29 25.34 15.74
CA THR A 430 17.43 25.36 14.81
C THR A 430 17.44 24.17 13.86
N CYS A 431 17.85 24.42 12.61
CA CYS A 431 18.00 23.40 11.59
C CYS A 431 19.10 22.45 12.04
N SER A 432 18.87 21.14 12.11
CA SER A 432 19.94 20.24 12.48
C SER A 432 20.69 19.72 11.26
N ASN A 433 22.01 19.55 11.40
CA ASN A 433 22.85 18.85 10.43
C ASN A 433 23.04 17.36 10.80
N SER A 434 22.70 16.98 12.03
CA SER A 434 22.83 15.60 12.54
C SER A 434 21.70 15.30 13.53
N GLY A 435 21.14 14.10 13.47
CA GLY A 435 20.13 13.66 14.45
C GLY A 435 20.63 13.73 15.90
N GLN A 436 21.94 13.71 16.16
CA GLN A 436 22.48 13.80 17.53
C GLN A 436 22.16 15.11 18.24
N ASN A 437 22.07 16.23 17.51
CA ASN A 437 21.76 17.53 18.11
C ASN A 437 20.34 17.58 18.70
N LEU A 438 19.51 16.57 18.42
CA LEU A 438 18.11 16.47 18.85
C LEU A 438 17.92 15.46 19.99
N GLN A 439 19.00 14.97 20.61
CA GLN A 439 18.92 14.12 21.80
C GLN A 439 18.70 14.98 23.06
N ILE A 440 17.81 14.55 23.95
CA ILE A 440 17.42 15.32 25.14
C ILE A 440 17.69 14.50 26.39
N LEU A 441 18.54 14.99 27.31
CA LEU A 441 18.83 14.30 28.57
C LEU A 441 17.74 14.60 29.60
N ASP A 442 17.02 13.57 30.04
CA ASP A 442 16.20 13.70 31.24
C ASP A 442 17.12 13.67 32.47
N ARG A 443 17.33 14.84 33.08
CA ARG A 443 18.25 14.98 34.22
C ARG A 443 17.81 14.23 35.48
N GLU A 444 16.50 14.00 35.63
CA GLU A 444 15.96 13.33 36.81
C GLU A 444 16.15 11.81 36.74
N VAL A 445 15.97 11.23 35.55
CA VAL A 445 16.10 9.78 35.32
C VAL A 445 17.51 9.39 34.88
N GLY A 446 18.28 10.32 34.31
CA GLY A 446 19.60 10.08 33.74
C GLY A 446 19.57 9.31 32.41
N ILE A 447 18.41 9.18 31.77
CA ILE A 447 18.22 8.45 30.51
C ILE A 447 18.08 9.44 29.34
N MET A 448 18.64 9.05 28.19
CA MET A 448 18.58 9.83 26.96
C MET A 448 17.23 9.65 26.26
N ASP A 449 16.53 10.75 25.96
CA ASP A 449 15.42 10.76 25.01
C ASP A 449 15.96 10.92 23.58
N ILE A 450 15.72 9.90 22.76
CA ILE A 450 16.17 9.84 21.36
C ILE A 450 15.04 10.09 20.36
N SER A 451 13.83 10.45 20.81
CA SER A 451 12.62 10.51 19.97
C SER A 451 12.78 11.42 18.75
N TYR A 452 13.27 12.65 18.95
CA TYR A 452 13.49 13.60 17.85
C TYR A 452 14.73 13.27 17.02
N SER A 453 15.75 12.65 17.62
CA SER A 453 16.92 12.13 16.92
C SER A 453 16.53 11.07 15.90
N VAL A 454 15.68 10.12 16.33
CA VAL A 454 15.13 9.06 15.48
C VAL A 454 14.24 9.66 14.39
N ALA A 455 13.33 10.58 14.73
CA ALA A 455 12.45 11.24 13.77
C ALA A 455 13.24 11.86 12.60
N TRP A 456 14.30 12.60 12.91
CA TRP A 456 15.17 13.24 11.91
C TRP A 456 15.87 12.22 11.00
N GLN A 457 16.38 11.12 11.57
CA GLN A 457 17.01 10.07 10.76
C GLN A 457 16.00 9.33 9.88
N VAL A 458 14.80 9.06 10.41
CA VAL A 458 13.70 8.47 9.63
C VAL A 458 13.36 9.36 8.45
N GLY A 459 13.16 10.66 8.67
CA GLY A 459 12.88 11.59 7.57
C GLY A 459 13.98 11.63 6.51
N ARG A 460 15.24 11.62 6.93
CA ARG A 460 16.40 11.58 6.03
C ARG A 460 16.45 10.29 5.20
N THR A 461 16.26 9.13 5.83
CA THR A 461 16.26 7.84 5.13
C THR A 461 15.08 7.70 4.17
N MET A 462 13.90 8.20 4.54
CA MET A 462 12.72 8.23 3.67
C MET A 462 12.93 9.13 2.45
N ALA A 463 13.62 10.26 2.62
CA ALA A 463 13.96 11.14 1.51
C ALA A 463 15.00 10.48 0.59
N LEU A 464 16.02 9.81 1.13
CA LEU A 464 17.01 9.03 0.35
C LEU A 464 16.36 7.91 -0.47
N GLY A 465 15.28 7.31 0.04
CA GLY A 465 14.51 6.29 -0.68
C GLY A 465 13.69 6.82 -1.85
N ASP A 466 13.52 8.14 -1.98
CA ASP A 466 12.75 8.79 -3.04
C ASP A 466 13.69 9.59 -3.99
N PRO A 467 14.10 9.02 -5.13
CA PRO A 467 15.01 9.68 -6.07
C PRO A 467 14.36 10.89 -6.75
N ASN A 468 13.04 10.86 -6.97
CA ASN A 468 12.31 11.95 -7.61
C ASN A 468 12.31 13.18 -6.70
N PHE A 469 12.05 12.98 -5.41
CA PHE A 469 12.14 14.04 -4.41
C PHE A 469 13.57 14.60 -4.29
N CYS A 470 14.59 13.74 -4.17
CA CYS A 470 15.98 14.19 -4.05
C CYS A 470 16.45 15.01 -5.27
N GLY A 471 16.08 14.57 -6.48
CA GLY A 471 16.38 15.29 -7.71
C GLY A 471 15.70 16.66 -7.77
N ALA A 472 14.40 16.72 -7.44
CA ALA A 472 13.65 17.96 -7.38
C ALA A 472 14.21 18.93 -6.33
N LEU A 473 14.53 18.44 -5.13
CA LEU A 473 15.10 19.24 -4.04
C LEU A 473 16.46 19.85 -4.43
N SER A 474 17.33 19.08 -5.09
CA SER A 474 18.63 19.58 -5.56
C SER A 474 18.47 20.69 -6.61
N ARG A 475 17.58 20.52 -7.58
CA ARG A 475 17.30 21.54 -8.61
C ARG A 475 16.68 22.79 -8.00
N PHE A 476 15.71 22.61 -7.11
CA PHE A 476 15.02 23.71 -6.45
C PHE A 476 15.97 24.57 -5.60
N ARG A 477 16.84 23.94 -4.82
CA ARG A 477 17.89 24.65 -4.07
C ARG A 477 18.86 25.39 -4.97
N THR A 478 19.26 24.77 -6.08
CA THR A 478 20.14 25.43 -7.06
C THR A 478 19.48 26.69 -7.63
N ALA A 479 18.18 26.63 -7.95
CA ALA A 479 17.43 27.78 -8.43
C ALA A 479 17.33 28.90 -7.38
N ILE A 480 17.01 28.55 -6.12
CA ILE A 480 16.99 29.52 -5.01
C ILE A 480 18.36 30.15 -4.83
N HIS A 481 19.42 29.34 -4.75
CA HIS A 481 20.77 29.81 -4.51
C HIS A 481 21.27 30.75 -5.62
N GLN A 482 21.06 30.39 -6.89
CA GLN A 482 21.45 31.23 -8.02
C GLN A 482 20.70 32.56 -8.04
N GLY A 483 19.38 32.55 -7.78
CA GLY A 483 18.56 33.76 -7.70
C GLY A 483 18.96 34.64 -6.52
N ALA A 484 19.08 34.07 -5.33
CA ALA A 484 19.45 34.78 -4.11
C ALA A 484 20.85 35.37 -4.18
N MET A 485 21.84 34.60 -4.66
CA MET A 485 23.21 35.11 -4.86
C MET A 485 23.28 36.23 -5.89
N LYS A 486 22.48 36.15 -6.96
CA LYS A 486 22.43 37.22 -7.98
C LYS A 486 21.94 38.53 -7.36
N GLU A 487 20.82 38.50 -6.64
CA GLU A 487 20.27 39.70 -6.01
C GLU A 487 21.15 40.22 -4.86
N ALA A 488 21.68 39.33 -4.01
CA ALA A 488 22.59 39.72 -2.93
C ALA A 488 23.88 40.35 -3.46
N LYS A 489 24.46 39.82 -4.56
CA LYS A 489 25.61 40.43 -5.24
C LYS A 489 25.29 41.81 -5.79
N ILE A 490 24.12 41.98 -6.42
CA ILE A 490 23.68 43.28 -6.94
C ILE A 490 23.56 44.30 -5.81
N LYS A 491 22.92 43.92 -4.70
CA LYS A 491 22.78 44.78 -3.52
C LYS A 491 24.14 45.12 -2.89
N ALA A 492 25.04 44.14 -2.79
CA ALA A 492 26.41 44.36 -2.30
C ALA A 492 27.17 45.37 -3.18
N VAL A 493 27.09 45.25 -4.51
CA VAL A 493 27.70 46.17 -5.46
C VAL A 493 27.08 47.57 -5.37
N GLN A 494 25.77 47.68 -5.28
CA GLN A 494 25.07 48.96 -5.09
C GLN A 494 25.47 49.66 -3.79
N SER A 495 25.63 48.90 -2.69
CA SER A 495 26.08 49.42 -1.40
C SER A 495 27.52 49.93 -1.45
N ALA A 496 28.42 49.23 -2.16
CA ALA A 496 29.83 49.61 -2.29
C ALA A 496 30.05 50.76 -3.27
N ALA A 497 29.23 50.87 -4.31
CA ALA A 497 29.31 51.94 -5.31
C ALA A 497 28.73 53.28 -4.84
N GLY A 498 28.16 53.37 -3.62
CA GLY A 498 27.59 54.60 -3.07
C GLY A 498 26.18 54.90 -3.56
N GLY A 499 25.37 53.88 -3.87
CA GLY A 499 23.94 54.00 -4.18
C GLY A 499 23.53 53.37 -5.52
N SER A 500 22.21 53.26 -5.71
CA SER A 500 21.55 52.68 -6.91
C SER A 500 21.82 53.45 -8.21
N GLU A 501 22.42 54.64 -8.13
CA GLU A 501 22.65 55.47 -9.30
C GLU A 501 23.77 54.94 -10.21
N ARG A 502 24.76 54.20 -9.66
CA ARG A 502 25.96 53.76 -10.38
C ARG A 502 25.85 52.35 -10.98
N PHE A 503 25.04 51.47 -10.39
CA PHE A 503 24.70 50.16 -10.95
C PHE A 503 23.18 50.07 -11.10
N ARG A 504 22.70 50.09 -12.36
CA ARG A 504 21.28 50.08 -12.70
C ARG A 504 20.97 48.84 -13.54
N GLN A 505 19.90 48.13 -13.19
CA GLN A 505 19.41 47.05 -14.02
C GLN A 505 18.62 47.61 -15.21
N LYS A 506 18.39 46.78 -16.24
CA LYS A 506 17.53 47.13 -17.37
C LYS A 506 16.13 47.55 -16.90
N ALA A 507 15.58 46.85 -15.90
CA ALA A 507 14.27 47.18 -15.32
C ALA A 507 14.28 48.57 -14.64
N ASP A 508 15.32 48.89 -13.87
CA ASP A 508 15.48 50.21 -13.23
C ASP A 508 15.62 51.32 -14.28
N ILE A 509 16.33 51.07 -15.38
CA ILE A 509 16.47 52.04 -16.47
C ILE A 509 15.13 52.29 -17.15
N LEU A 510 14.33 51.23 -17.38
CA LEU A 510 13.00 51.34 -17.99
C LEU A 510 12.00 52.04 -17.06
N ALA A 511 11.98 51.69 -15.77
CA ALA A 511 11.13 52.35 -14.78
C ALA A 511 11.47 53.84 -14.65
N ASN A 512 12.76 54.15 -14.62
CA ASN A 512 13.26 55.52 -14.52
C ASN A 512 13.19 56.28 -15.86
N LEU A 513 12.86 55.64 -16.98
CA LEU A 513 12.80 56.29 -18.29
C LEU A 513 11.76 57.43 -18.28
N SER A 514 10.60 57.19 -17.65
CA SER A 514 9.56 58.21 -17.43
C SER A 514 10.07 59.42 -16.63
N GLN A 515 10.90 59.17 -15.61
CA GLN A 515 11.53 60.22 -14.81
C GLN A 515 12.62 60.93 -15.58
N THR A 516 13.42 60.21 -16.39
CA THR A 516 14.44 60.83 -17.24
C THR A 516 13.83 61.76 -18.27
N ILE A 517 12.67 61.42 -18.86
CA ILE A 517 11.94 62.30 -19.77
C ILE A 517 11.48 63.57 -19.03
N LYS A 518 10.89 63.41 -17.83
CA LYS A 518 10.49 64.54 -16.98
C LYS A 518 11.69 65.42 -16.56
N HIS A 519 12.85 64.81 -16.28
CA HIS A 519 14.08 65.55 -15.99
C HIS A 519 14.62 66.29 -17.22
N LEU A 520 14.54 65.69 -18.41
CA LEU A 520 14.92 66.33 -19.67
C LEU A 520 14.01 67.50 -20.04
N GLU A 521 12.71 67.37 -19.77
CA GLU A 521 11.72 68.43 -19.92
C GLU A 521 11.99 69.60 -18.97
N ARG A 522 12.28 69.31 -17.68
CA ARG A 522 12.69 70.34 -16.70
C ARG A 522 14.00 71.03 -17.08
N MET A 523 14.96 70.31 -17.67
CA MET A 523 16.20 70.89 -18.18
C MET A 523 15.96 71.83 -19.37
N HIS A 524 14.99 71.53 -20.24
CA HIS A 524 14.62 72.41 -21.36
C HIS A 524 13.96 73.72 -20.89
N LEU A 525 13.29 73.69 -19.74
CA LEU A 525 12.60 74.85 -19.14
C LEU A 525 13.51 75.72 -18.24
N ASN A 526 14.84 75.51 -18.25
CA ASN A 526 15.83 76.30 -17.50
C ASN A 526 15.61 76.36 -15.97
N HIS A 527 15.02 75.33 -15.38
CA HIS A 527 15.02 75.19 -13.92
C HIS A 527 16.34 74.55 -13.46
N GLN A 528 17.11 75.27 -12.63
CA GLN A 528 18.31 74.73 -11.99
C GLN A 528 17.93 73.65 -10.95
N ASP A 529 17.95 72.39 -11.37
CA ASP A 529 17.82 71.26 -10.46
C ASP A 529 19.14 71.03 -9.69
N LYS A 530 19.12 71.22 -8.36
CA LYS A 530 20.29 70.97 -7.47
C LYS A 530 20.77 69.51 -7.49
N HIS A 531 19.95 68.58 -7.97
CA HIS A 531 20.24 67.14 -8.00
C HIS A 531 20.95 66.67 -9.29
N PHE A 532 21.03 67.50 -10.33
CA PHE A 532 21.69 67.13 -11.59
C PHE A 532 22.74 68.18 -11.99
N GLN A 533 23.96 68.02 -11.48
CA GLN A 533 25.09 68.85 -11.92
C GLN A 533 25.64 68.32 -13.26
N LEU A 534 25.58 69.16 -14.30
CA LEU A 534 26.23 68.92 -15.59
C LEU A 534 27.75 68.81 -15.40
N LYS A 535 28.25 67.58 -15.32
CA LYS A 535 29.69 67.29 -15.45
C LYS A 535 30.12 67.51 -16.90
N THR A 536 31.26 68.17 -17.10
CA THR A 536 31.85 68.42 -18.44
C THR A 536 32.13 67.10 -19.18
N PRO A 537 32.23 67.08 -20.53
CA PRO A 537 32.49 65.85 -21.30
C PRO A 537 33.74 65.08 -20.84
N SER A 538 34.75 65.79 -20.35
CA SER A 538 35.97 65.23 -19.73
C SER A 538 35.73 64.56 -18.37
N GLN A 539 34.67 64.93 -17.65
CA GLN A 539 34.30 64.38 -16.35
C GLN A 539 33.31 63.19 -16.41
N LYS A 540 32.76 62.86 -17.60
CA LYS A 540 31.90 61.67 -17.79
C LYS A 540 32.63 60.34 -17.52
N TRP A 541 33.94 60.31 -17.75
CA TRP A 541 34.78 59.11 -17.59
C TRP A 541 35.56 59.08 -16.26
N LEU A 542 35.43 60.13 -15.44
CA LEU A 542 36.07 60.28 -14.13
C LEU A 542 35.12 59.85 -13.00
N GLY A 543 34.62 58.61 -13.07
CA GLY A 543 34.17 57.93 -11.85
C GLY A 543 35.40 57.59 -11.01
N PRO A 544 35.44 57.81 -9.69
CA PRO A 544 36.54 57.31 -8.88
C PRO A 544 36.56 55.78 -9.06
N ARG A 545 37.61 55.26 -9.69
CA ARG A 545 37.84 53.81 -9.73
C ARG A 545 37.92 53.36 -8.28
N LEU A 546 37.06 52.42 -7.90
CA LEU A 546 37.13 51.81 -6.57
C LEU A 546 38.56 51.28 -6.42
N GLY A 547 39.24 51.65 -5.33
CA GLY A 547 40.52 51.02 -5.00
C GLY A 547 40.32 49.51 -4.82
N ARG A 548 41.37 48.70 -4.95
CA ARG A 548 41.30 47.24 -4.83
C ARG A 548 40.60 46.76 -3.53
N LYS A 549 40.70 47.57 -2.45
CA LYS A 549 40.07 47.37 -1.13
C LYS A 549 38.60 47.78 -1.05
N ALA A 550 38.14 48.63 -1.97
CA ALA A 550 36.76 49.12 -2.01
C ALA A 550 35.84 48.24 -2.89
N TYR A 551 36.40 47.23 -3.57
CA TYR A 551 35.59 46.20 -4.24
C TYR A 551 35.01 45.24 -3.20
N PRO A 552 33.68 45.05 -3.15
CA PRO A 552 33.08 44.10 -2.23
C PRO A 552 33.46 42.68 -2.65
N ALA A 553 33.81 41.83 -1.69
CA ALA A 553 33.92 40.40 -1.93
C ALA A 553 32.54 39.85 -2.35
N LEU A 554 32.48 39.17 -3.50
CA LEU A 554 31.23 38.65 -4.08
C LEU A 554 30.99 37.16 -3.78
N GLY A 555 31.82 36.56 -2.92
CA GLY A 555 31.64 35.19 -2.44
C GLY A 555 30.53 35.09 -1.40
N PHE A 556 29.96 33.91 -1.24
CA PHE A 556 28.91 33.65 -0.23
C PHE A 556 29.39 33.98 1.20
N ASN A 557 30.67 33.74 1.49
CA ASN A 557 31.27 33.99 2.81
C ASN A 557 31.47 35.48 3.14
N ALA A 558 31.20 36.42 2.22
CA ALA A 558 31.28 37.85 2.51
C ALA A 558 30.15 38.25 3.48
N SER A 559 30.48 38.96 4.56
CA SER A 559 29.52 39.31 5.63
C SER A 559 28.24 39.96 5.12
N LYS A 560 28.34 40.96 4.24
CA LYS A 560 27.19 41.65 3.63
C LYS A 560 26.28 40.72 2.83
N ILE A 561 26.86 39.82 2.03
CA ILE A 561 26.09 38.86 1.22
C ILE A 561 25.44 37.84 2.14
N LYS A 562 26.20 37.33 3.11
CA LYS A 562 25.73 36.35 4.08
C LYS A 562 24.55 36.88 4.89
N ASP A 563 24.56 38.14 5.33
CA ASP A 563 23.45 38.71 6.10
C ASP A 563 22.19 38.91 5.23
N ASP A 564 22.35 39.41 4.01
CA ASP A 564 21.23 39.70 3.09
C ASP A 564 20.68 38.45 2.37
N TYR A 565 21.45 37.36 2.29
CA TYR A 565 21.12 36.19 1.48
C TYR A 565 19.77 35.57 1.83
N LEU A 566 19.45 35.46 3.13
CA LEU A 566 18.24 34.80 3.60
C LEU A 566 16.97 35.51 3.09
N ASP A 567 16.96 36.83 3.14
CA ASP A 567 15.81 37.63 2.72
C ASP A 567 15.58 37.53 1.21
N HIS A 568 16.66 37.50 0.43
CA HIS A 568 16.58 37.27 -1.01
C HIS A 568 16.18 35.83 -1.35
N ALA A 569 16.68 34.84 -0.61
CA ALA A 569 16.29 33.44 -0.76
C ALA A 569 14.80 33.24 -0.52
N LYS A 570 14.24 33.85 0.55
CA LYS A 570 12.79 33.80 0.82
C LYS A 570 11.96 34.34 -0.35
N LYS A 571 12.34 35.50 -0.93
CA LYS A 571 11.63 36.11 -2.07
C LYS A 571 11.68 35.24 -3.32
N VAL A 572 12.88 34.78 -3.70
CA VAL A 572 13.03 33.91 -4.89
C VAL A 572 12.24 32.63 -4.72
N ALA A 573 12.22 32.08 -3.51
CA ALA A 573 11.47 30.87 -3.22
C ALA A 573 9.95 31.11 -3.27
N GLU A 574 9.45 32.26 -2.79
CA GLU A 574 8.05 32.68 -2.94
C GLU A 574 7.64 32.77 -4.42
N ASP A 575 8.48 33.37 -5.28
CA ASP A 575 8.22 33.48 -6.72
C ASP A 575 8.10 32.09 -7.40
N LEU A 576 8.95 31.14 -7.01
CA LEU A 576 8.95 29.78 -7.54
C LEU A 576 7.74 28.95 -7.07
N ALA A 577 7.09 29.35 -5.98
CA ALA A 577 5.97 28.65 -5.37
C ALA A 577 4.59 29.11 -5.88
N LEU A 578 4.55 30.09 -6.78
CA LEU A 578 3.32 30.61 -7.37
C LEU A 578 2.67 29.63 -8.37
N SER A 579 1.39 29.89 -8.64
CA SER A 579 0.60 29.34 -9.75
C SER A 579 0.98 30.00 -11.08
N THR A 580 0.71 29.35 -12.20
CA THR A 580 0.90 29.92 -13.55
C THR A 580 0.21 31.27 -13.77
N ASP A 581 -0.80 31.58 -12.95
CA ASP A 581 -1.51 32.87 -12.94
C ASP A 581 -0.64 34.04 -12.43
N GLY A 582 0.50 33.74 -11.78
CA GLY A 582 1.46 34.71 -11.25
C GLY A 582 0.99 35.49 -10.01
N VAL A 583 -0.23 35.22 -9.52
CA VAL A 583 -0.84 35.93 -8.36
C VAL A 583 -1.08 34.99 -7.18
N ASN A 584 -1.62 33.80 -7.43
CA ASN A 584 -1.99 32.83 -6.40
C ASN A 584 -0.84 31.85 -6.10
N ILE A 585 -0.76 31.36 -4.87
CA ILE A 585 0.21 30.30 -4.48
C ILE A 585 -0.27 28.96 -5.07
N TYR A 586 0.67 28.09 -5.45
CA TYR A 586 0.35 26.73 -5.87
C TYR A 586 -0.34 25.94 -4.73
N ASP A 587 -1.52 25.39 -4.98
CA ASP A 587 -2.38 24.78 -3.95
C ASP A 587 -2.86 23.35 -4.25
N GLU A 588 -2.23 22.67 -5.21
CA GLU A 588 -2.60 21.33 -5.71
C GLU A 588 -3.97 21.23 -6.41
N THR A 589 -4.70 22.34 -6.50
CA THR A 589 -5.92 22.50 -7.32
C THR A 589 -5.71 23.37 -8.56
N ASN A 590 -4.64 24.17 -8.57
CA ASN A 590 -4.15 24.96 -9.70
C ASN A 590 -2.89 24.35 -10.34
N ASP A 591 -2.32 25.02 -11.34
CA ASP A 591 -1.11 24.59 -12.06
C ASP A 591 0.15 25.31 -11.53
N PRO A 592 1.25 24.59 -11.26
CA PRO A 592 2.44 25.20 -10.65
C PRO A 592 3.30 25.96 -11.67
N VAL A 593 3.98 27.04 -11.22
CA VAL A 593 5.09 27.65 -11.98
C VAL A 593 6.30 26.71 -12.03
N SER A 594 6.63 26.09 -10.89
CA SER A 594 7.74 25.15 -10.76
C SER A 594 7.25 23.72 -10.54
N GLU A 595 7.56 22.82 -11.47
CA GLU A 595 7.28 21.39 -11.31
C GLU A 595 8.04 20.79 -10.13
N ASP A 596 9.25 21.29 -9.83
CA ASP A 596 10.06 20.85 -8.69
C ASP A 596 9.37 21.20 -7.36
N TRP A 597 8.76 22.39 -7.26
CA TRP A 597 8.01 22.80 -6.07
C TRP A 597 6.82 21.88 -5.80
N LYS A 598 6.08 21.49 -6.86
CA LYS A 598 4.96 20.54 -6.73
C LYS A 598 5.40 19.21 -6.13
N VAL A 599 6.55 18.67 -6.54
CA VAL A 599 7.09 17.41 -5.99
C VAL A 599 7.50 17.58 -4.53
N ILE A 600 8.18 18.67 -4.19
CA ILE A 600 8.63 18.95 -2.81
C ILE A 600 7.44 19.16 -1.88
N LEU A 601 6.46 19.97 -2.28
CA LEU A 601 5.26 20.24 -1.50
C LEU A 601 4.47 18.95 -1.26
N ALA A 602 4.25 18.15 -2.31
CA ALA A 602 3.54 16.88 -2.19
C ALA A 602 4.25 15.93 -1.22
N TRP A 603 5.58 15.80 -1.31
CA TRP A 603 6.37 14.97 -0.40
C TRP A 603 6.25 15.44 1.05
N VAL A 604 6.41 16.74 1.32
CA VAL A 604 6.30 17.28 2.68
C VAL A 604 4.90 17.07 3.25
N MET A 605 3.86 17.41 2.49
CA MET A 605 2.48 17.26 2.95
C MET A 605 2.12 15.79 3.18
N ASP A 606 2.59 14.86 2.35
CA ASP A 606 2.40 13.42 2.60
C ASP A 606 3.05 12.97 3.92
N ARG A 607 4.22 13.52 4.29
CA ARG A 607 4.87 13.26 5.59
C ARG A 607 4.15 13.92 6.76
N MET A 608 3.51 15.07 6.56
CA MET A 608 2.63 15.67 7.58
C MET A 608 1.41 14.77 7.90
N PHE A 609 1.02 13.91 6.95
CA PHE A 609 0.01 12.85 7.11
C PHE A 609 0.61 11.52 7.58
N LEU A 610 1.90 11.49 7.95
CA LEU A 610 2.66 10.32 8.37
C LEU A 610 2.63 9.18 7.33
N ALA A 611 2.54 9.52 6.05
CA ALA A 611 2.56 8.53 4.99
C ALA A 611 3.96 7.98 4.79
N GLY A 612 4.06 6.66 4.59
CA GLY A 612 5.33 5.94 4.40
C GLY A 612 6.15 5.73 5.67
N VAL A 613 5.76 6.33 6.81
CA VAL A 613 6.45 6.11 8.09
C VAL A 613 6.25 4.65 8.51
N PRO A 614 7.34 3.89 8.78
CA PRO A 614 7.21 2.50 9.20
C PRO A 614 6.40 2.35 10.50
N ALA A 615 5.59 1.29 10.59
CA ALA A 615 4.64 1.10 11.69
C ALA A 615 5.30 1.05 13.09
N HIS A 616 6.52 0.55 13.20
CA HIS A 616 7.27 0.48 14.46
C HIS A 616 7.72 1.84 15.00
N TYR A 617 7.72 2.90 14.18
CA TYR A 617 7.91 4.27 14.66
C TYR A 617 6.59 4.94 15.06
N LEU A 618 5.45 4.41 14.60
CA LEU A 618 4.10 4.90 14.92
C LEU A 618 3.60 4.30 16.23
N ILE A 619 3.72 2.98 16.38
CA ILE A 619 3.40 2.24 17.60
C ILE A 619 4.73 1.72 18.17
N THR A 620 5.19 2.34 19.25
CA THR A 620 6.50 2.06 19.85
C THR A 620 6.58 0.69 20.50
N ASP A 621 5.49 0.26 21.14
CA ASP A 621 5.33 -1.04 21.77
C ASP A 621 3.93 -1.59 21.45
N PRO A 622 3.80 -2.84 20.95
CA PRO A 622 2.51 -3.50 20.78
C PRO A 622 1.61 -3.50 22.02
N SER A 623 2.18 -3.41 23.23
CA SER A 623 1.41 -3.31 24.49
C SER A 623 0.57 -2.04 24.59
N HIS A 624 0.93 -0.95 23.88
CA HIS A 624 0.18 0.31 23.90
C HIS A 624 -1.20 0.19 23.22
N LEU A 625 -1.39 -0.84 22.38
CA LEU A 625 -2.64 -1.10 21.65
C LEU A 625 -3.08 -2.55 21.86
N GLU A 626 -3.70 -2.83 23.00
CA GLU A 626 -4.30 -4.13 23.32
C GLU A 626 -5.44 -4.52 22.36
N HIS A 627 -5.81 -5.80 22.38
CA HIS A 627 -6.93 -6.31 21.59
C HIS A 627 -8.28 -5.77 22.08
N GLU A 628 -9.23 -5.54 21.16
CA GLU A 628 -10.54 -4.92 21.41
C GLU A 628 -10.49 -3.55 22.11
N ARG A 629 -9.63 -2.64 21.61
CA ARG A 629 -9.47 -1.28 22.16
C ARG A 629 -9.56 -0.19 21.10
N LEU A 630 -10.16 0.93 21.50
CA LEU A 630 -10.16 2.20 20.77
C LEU A 630 -9.31 3.21 21.55
N LYS A 631 -8.15 3.60 20.99
CA LYS A 631 -7.14 4.44 21.64
C LYS A 631 -6.94 5.75 20.87
N PHE A 632 -7.14 6.89 21.53
CA PHE A 632 -6.93 8.23 20.95
C PHE A 632 -5.50 8.74 21.17
N PHE A 633 -5.04 9.61 20.27
CA PHE A 633 -3.74 10.26 20.40
C PHE A 633 -3.72 11.66 19.78
N TYR A 634 -2.75 12.45 20.22
CA TYR A 634 -2.31 13.69 19.61
C TYR A 634 -1.09 13.44 18.72
N VAL A 635 -0.93 14.19 17.63
CA VAL A 635 0.25 14.12 16.76
C VAL A 635 1.28 15.16 17.22
N ASP A 636 2.43 14.72 17.72
CA ASP A 636 3.51 15.62 18.18
C ASP A 636 4.06 16.44 17.00
N PRO A 637 3.84 17.78 16.97
CA PRO A 637 4.34 18.63 15.90
C PRO A 637 5.87 18.65 15.85
N ASN A 638 6.55 18.61 17.01
CA ASN A 638 8.01 18.64 17.06
C ASN A 638 8.62 17.38 16.43
N TRP A 639 7.97 16.23 16.57
CA TRP A 639 8.43 14.97 15.97
C TRP A 639 8.33 15.04 14.45
N VAL A 640 7.19 15.50 13.94
CA VAL A 640 6.99 15.62 12.49
C VAL A 640 7.91 16.69 11.89
N ASP A 641 8.13 17.80 12.59
CA ASP A 641 9.05 18.85 12.18
C ASP A 641 10.50 18.35 12.12
N ALA A 642 10.94 17.57 13.12
CA ALA A 642 12.26 16.94 13.11
C ALA A 642 12.40 15.97 11.93
N MET A 643 11.36 15.19 11.62
CA MET A 643 11.34 14.31 10.44
C MET A 643 11.43 15.09 9.13
N ILE A 644 10.63 16.14 8.96
CA ILE A 644 10.66 16.97 7.75
C ILE A 644 12.02 17.68 7.62
N ASP A 645 12.59 18.17 8.73
CA ASP A 645 13.92 18.76 8.76
C ASP A 645 15.01 17.78 8.29
N GLY A 646 14.93 16.52 8.74
CA GLY A 646 15.83 15.46 8.30
C GLY A 646 15.72 15.15 6.81
N GLY A 647 14.51 15.11 6.27
CA GLY A 647 14.29 14.93 4.83
C GLY A 647 14.84 16.09 4.00
N LEU A 648 14.58 17.33 4.43
CA LEU A 648 15.09 18.53 3.78
C LEU A 648 16.60 18.71 3.94
N SER A 649 17.27 18.02 4.88
CA SER A 649 18.73 18.14 5.05
C SER A 649 19.58 17.62 3.87
N LEU A 650 19.01 16.75 3.03
CA LEU A 650 19.69 16.13 1.88
C LEU A 650 19.90 17.07 0.70
N ALA A 651 20.91 16.88 -0.14
CA ALA A 651 21.23 17.76 -1.27
C ALA A 651 21.74 19.17 -0.88
N ASN A 652 22.28 19.31 0.33
CA ASN A 652 23.04 20.50 0.72
C ASN A 652 24.47 20.40 0.15
N HIS A 653 24.76 21.15 -0.92
CA HIS A 653 26.05 21.18 -1.60
C HIS A 653 26.77 22.54 -1.46
N MET A 654 26.15 23.54 -0.81
CA MET A 654 26.64 24.92 -0.73
C MET A 654 27.11 25.35 0.68
N GLY A 655 27.32 24.38 1.58
CA GLY A 655 27.94 24.59 2.90
C GLY A 655 27.00 25.11 3.99
N GLU A 656 26.39 26.30 3.82
CA GLU A 656 25.39 26.84 4.77
C GLU A 656 23.97 26.58 4.27
N ASP A 657 23.17 25.86 5.07
CA ASP A 657 21.83 25.42 4.68
C ASP A 657 20.73 26.46 4.97
N ARG A 658 20.93 27.68 4.45
CA ARG A 658 19.94 28.78 4.55
C ARG A 658 18.76 28.58 3.60
N ASP A 659 18.95 27.80 2.53
CA ASP A 659 17.90 27.49 1.56
C ASP A 659 16.78 26.64 2.18
N ARG A 660 17.12 25.73 3.11
CA ARG A 660 16.13 24.98 3.89
C ARG A 660 15.20 25.89 4.69
N GLU A 661 15.71 26.97 5.26
CA GLU A 661 14.90 27.96 5.99
C GLU A 661 13.92 28.67 5.05
N ALA A 662 14.36 29.05 3.85
CA ALA A 662 13.49 29.62 2.81
C ALA A 662 12.41 28.62 2.36
N ILE A 663 12.77 27.34 2.16
CA ILE A 663 11.81 26.28 1.80
C ILE A 663 10.73 26.13 2.89
N LYS A 664 11.12 26.03 4.17
CA LYS A 664 10.15 25.96 5.28
C LYS A 664 9.25 27.19 5.35
N HIS A 665 9.79 28.38 5.08
CA HIS A 665 9.02 29.63 5.05
C HIS A 665 7.87 29.58 4.03
N ILE A 666 8.13 29.13 2.80
CA ILE A 666 7.09 28.97 1.78
C ILE A 666 6.05 27.91 2.19
N ILE A 667 6.49 26.78 2.77
CA ILE A 667 5.56 25.74 3.24
C ILE A 667 4.59 26.34 4.27
N ASN A 668 5.10 27.15 5.20
CA ASN A 668 4.27 27.85 6.17
C ASN A 668 3.33 28.89 5.54
N ASN A 669 3.78 29.58 4.49
CA ASN A 669 2.91 30.47 3.71
C ASN A 669 1.76 29.68 3.06
N TYR A 670 2.05 28.52 2.47
CA TYR A 670 1.04 27.64 1.90
C TYR A 670 0.02 27.16 2.94
N VAL A 671 0.48 26.70 4.12
CA VAL A 671 -0.41 26.24 5.21
C VAL A 671 -1.32 27.36 5.74
N LYS A 672 -0.83 28.61 5.75
CA LYS A 672 -1.60 29.78 6.18
C LYS A 672 -2.50 30.35 5.08
N HIS A 673 -2.23 30.04 3.81
CA HIS A 673 -2.95 30.60 2.68
C HIS A 673 -4.35 29.98 2.56
N LYS A 674 -5.35 30.84 2.33
CA LYS A 674 -6.71 30.43 2.00
C LYS A 674 -6.94 30.78 0.53
N ALA A 675 -7.10 29.76 -0.32
CA ALA A 675 -7.38 29.96 -1.74
C ALA A 675 -8.77 30.59 -1.97
N GLU A 676 -8.92 31.40 -3.01
CA GLU A 676 -10.13 32.19 -3.31
C GLU A 676 -11.42 31.36 -3.42
N HIS A 677 -11.30 30.09 -3.86
CA HIS A 677 -12.43 29.17 -4.06
C HIS A 677 -12.53 28.06 -3.00
N GLN A 678 -11.77 28.16 -1.90
CA GLN A 678 -11.79 27.20 -0.80
C GLN A 678 -12.41 27.79 0.47
N LEU A 679 -13.14 26.97 1.23
CA LEU A 679 -13.82 27.39 2.46
C LEU A 679 -12.86 27.50 3.65
N HIS A 680 -11.78 26.70 3.67
CA HIS A 680 -10.81 26.57 4.76
C HIS A 680 -9.37 26.56 4.23
N THR A 681 -8.40 26.76 5.12
CA THR A 681 -6.96 26.52 4.85
C THR A 681 -6.66 25.02 4.72
N PRO A 682 -5.51 24.60 4.15
CA PRO A 682 -5.13 23.19 4.08
C PRO A 682 -5.29 22.47 5.43
N GLN A 683 -6.04 21.36 5.45
CA GLN A 683 -6.29 20.59 6.67
C GLN A 683 -5.10 19.67 6.97
N ILE A 684 -4.54 19.78 8.17
CA ILE A 684 -3.38 19.01 8.62
C ILE A 684 -3.78 18.16 9.84
N PRO A 685 -3.38 16.87 9.89
CA PRO A 685 -3.61 16.01 11.05
C PRO A 685 -3.05 16.60 12.34
N SER A 686 -3.87 16.66 13.37
CA SER A 686 -3.44 17.04 14.73
C SER A 686 -3.84 16.00 15.76
N TYR A 687 -4.94 15.28 15.52
CA TYR A 687 -5.43 14.22 16.37
C TYR A 687 -5.69 12.96 15.55
N GLY A 688 -5.82 11.83 16.23
CA GLY A 688 -6.17 10.57 15.59
C GLY A 688 -6.60 9.52 16.61
N PHE A 689 -6.98 8.37 16.09
CA PHE A 689 -7.23 7.21 16.91
C PHE A 689 -6.81 5.92 16.20
N TYR A 690 -6.50 4.92 17.01
CA TYR A 690 -6.35 3.53 16.62
C TYR A 690 -7.55 2.73 17.11
N LEU A 691 -8.10 1.91 16.22
CA LEU A 691 -9.07 0.89 16.57
C LEU A 691 -8.44 -0.47 16.30
N ARG A 692 -8.18 -1.25 17.36
CA ARG A 692 -7.78 -2.65 17.26
C ARG A 692 -8.95 -3.52 17.69
N SER A 693 -9.64 -4.13 16.73
CA SER A 693 -10.81 -4.97 16.97
C SER A 693 -11.03 -5.93 15.80
N ASP A 694 -11.52 -7.12 16.09
CA ASP A 694 -11.95 -8.11 15.10
C ASP A 694 -13.06 -7.56 14.19
N LEU A 695 -13.81 -6.56 14.67
CA LEU A 695 -14.81 -5.84 13.88
C LEU A 695 -14.22 -5.16 12.65
N VAL A 696 -12.97 -4.69 12.72
CA VAL A 696 -12.29 -4.07 11.56
C VAL A 696 -12.01 -5.11 10.49
N THR A 697 -11.71 -6.36 10.87
CA THR A 697 -11.51 -7.45 9.91
C THR A 697 -12.83 -7.95 9.34
N MET A 698 -13.87 -8.01 10.17
CA MET A 698 -15.24 -8.34 9.72
C MET A 698 -15.80 -7.29 8.75
N PHE A 699 -15.49 -6.01 8.98
CA PHE A 699 -16.01 -4.87 8.21
C PHE A 699 -14.85 -3.92 7.86
N PRO A 700 -14.05 -4.23 6.83
CA PRO A 700 -12.89 -3.41 6.47
C PRO A 700 -13.26 -1.99 6.02
N ASP A 701 -14.49 -1.77 5.55
CA ASP A 701 -14.99 -0.43 5.21
C ASP A 701 -15.82 0.22 6.30
N LEU A 702 -15.58 -0.13 7.57
CA LEU A 702 -16.28 0.46 8.72
C LEU A 702 -16.40 1.97 8.55
N LYS A 703 -17.62 2.47 8.42
CA LYS A 703 -17.86 3.87 8.13
C LYS A 703 -17.64 4.67 9.40
N VAL A 704 -16.83 5.71 9.33
CA VAL A 704 -16.54 6.60 10.46
C VAL A 704 -17.05 7.99 10.15
N GLU A 705 -17.94 8.49 11.01
CA GLU A 705 -18.48 9.85 10.94
C GLU A 705 -18.15 10.65 12.19
N THR A 706 -17.88 11.95 12.02
CA THR A 706 -17.66 12.89 13.11
C THR A 706 -18.96 13.60 13.47
N LEU A 707 -19.38 13.52 14.73
CA LEU A 707 -20.61 14.14 15.21
C LEU A 707 -20.36 15.54 15.78
N SER A 708 -21.09 16.55 15.29
CA SER A 708 -21.05 17.92 15.82
C SER A 708 -21.90 18.09 17.10
N LYS A 709 -22.89 17.20 17.32
CA LYS A 709 -23.71 17.16 18.54
C LYS A 709 -23.42 15.86 19.28
N ALA A 710 -23.42 15.90 20.62
CA ALA A 710 -23.28 14.69 21.41
C ALA A 710 -24.47 13.74 21.13
N PRO A 711 -24.23 12.43 20.92
CA PRO A 711 -25.31 11.48 20.70
C PRO A 711 -26.20 11.41 21.96
N LYS A 712 -27.52 11.63 21.80
CA LYS A 712 -28.50 11.44 22.88
C LYS A 712 -28.58 9.95 23.23
N LYS A 713 -28.58 9.59 24.52
CA LYS A 713 -28.80 8.20 24.94
C LYS A 713 -30.25 7.79 24.63
N ALA A 714 -30.46 6.53 24.26
CA ALA A 714 -31.79 5.98 23.99
C ALA A 714 -32.73 6.00 25.23
N ASP A 715 -32.19 6.19 26.44
CA ASP A 715 -32.93 6.12 27.71
C ASP A 715 -33.44 7.48 28.24
N ASP A 716 -33.04 8.61 27.64
CA ASP A 716 -33.46 9.96 28.10
C ASP A 716 -34.88 10.31 27.58
N LYS A 717 -35.91 9.68 28.18
CA LYS A 717 -37.34 9.89 27.87
C LYS A 717 -37.97 11.15 28.50
N GLU A 718 -37.20 12.19 28.82
CA GLU A 718 -37.72 13.40 29.46
C GLU A 718 -37.53 14.65 28.60
N SER A 719 -38.35 14.78 27.54
CA SER A 719 -38.97 16.05 27.14
C SER A 719 -40.04 15.76 26.09
N GLY A 720 -41.26 16.27 26.27
CA GLY A 720 -42.50 15.89 25.58
C GLY A 720 -42.63 16.28 24.10
N ASP A 721 -41.54 16.27 23.32
CA ASP A 721 -41.58 16.33 21.86
C ASP A 721 -41.21 14.94 21.32
N ASN A 722 -42.22 14.18 20.87
CA ASN A 722 -42.07 12.86 20.24
C ASN A 722 -41.42 12.93 18.85
N LYS A 723 -40.24 13.55 18.76
CA LYS A 723 -39.25 13.29 17.72
C LYS A 723 -38.07 12.64 18.41
N VAL A 724 -38.06 11.31 18.42
CA VAL A 724 -36.79 10.59 18.44
C VAL A 724 -36.12 10.94 17.12
N GLU A 725 -35.41 12.08 17.09
CA GLU A 725 -34.43 12.39 16.07
C GLU A 725 -33.47 11.20 16.11
N SER A 726 -33.63 10.27 15.16
CA SER A 726 -32.71 9.17 14.98
C SER A 726 -31.31 9.76 14.94
N LEU A 727 -30.36 9.15 15.65
CA LEU A 727 -28.93 9.52 15.64
C LEU A 727 -28.35 9.62 14.21
N SER A 728 -29.08 9.06 13.24
CA SER A 728 -28.91 9.05 11.79
C SER A 728 -29.71 10.13 11.03
N GLU A 729 -30.02 11.31 11.58
CA GLU A 729 -30.44 12.43 10.71
C GLU A 729 -29.21 12.86 9.90
N PRO A 730 -29.17 12.63 8.57
CA PRO A 730 -28.08 13.14 7.75
C PRO A 730 -28.06 14.66 7.93
N PRO A 731 -26.87 15.29 8.10
CA PRO A 731 -26.80 16.73 8.19
C PRO A 731 -27.54 17.34 7.00
N LYS A 732 -28.48 18.26 7.27
CA LYS A 732 -29.27 18.96 6.24
C LYS A 732 -28.39 19.69 5.21
N GLU A 733 -27.12 19.91 5.53
CA GLU A 733 -26.09 20.33 4.59
C GLU A 733 -25.52 19.09 3.88
N ALA A 734 -25.76 18.97 2.57
CA ALA A 734 -25.37 17.82 1.74
C ALA A 734 -23.86 17.49 1.81
N HIS A 735 -23.01 18.45 2.21
CA HIS A 735 -21.57 18.27 2.35
C HIS A 735 -21.01 19.00 3.59
N PRO A 736 -20.18 18.34 4.42
CA PRO A 736 -19.52 19.00 5.54
C PRO A 736 -18.52 20.05 5.04
N LYS A 737 -18.44 21.19 5.75
CA LYS A 737 -17.55 22.32 5.40
C LYS A 737 -16.06 21.97 5.37
N LYS A 738 -15.64 20.96 6.13
CA LYS A 738 -14.30 20.38 6.12
C LYS A 738 -14.40 18.87 5.90
N ALA A 739 -13.28 18.21 5.63
CA ALA A 739 -13.26 16.76 5.51
C ALA A 739 -13.43 16.16 6.93
N PRO A 740 -14.32 15.16 7.11
CA PRO A 740 -14.53 14.56 8.43
C PRO A 740 -13.31 13.75 8.89
N LEU A 741 -12.64 13.08 7.95
CA LEU A 741 -11.41 12.32 8.16
C LEU A 741 -10.36 12.77 7.16
N LEU A 742 -9.12 12.89 7.62
CA LEU A 742 -7.99 13.28 6.78
C LEU A 742 -7.27 12.07 6.19
N ARG A 743 -7.19 10.99 6.97
CA ARG A 743 -6.62 9.70 6.57
C ARG A 743 -7.41 8.59 7.26
N HIS A 744 -7.75 7.56 6.51
CA HIS A 744 -8.46 6.39 7.01
C HIS A 744 -7.90 5.13 6.34
N ASN A 745 -7.05 4.39 7.04
CA ASN A 745 -6.37 3.20 6.50
C ASN A 745 -6.39 2.04 7.51
N ILE A 746 -6.57 0.82 7.01
CA ILE A 746 -6.25 -0.41 7.75
C ILE A 746 -4.73 -0.64 7.62
N ILE A 747 -4.01 -0.64 8.74
CA ILE A 747 -2.54 -0.80 8.76
C ILE A 747 -2.15 -2.27 8.89
N ALA A 748 -2.92 -3.04 9.65
CA ALA A 748 -2.73 -4.46 9.88
C ALA A 748 -4.09 -5.12 10.07
N ASP A 749 -4.13 -6.46 10.07
CA ASP A 749 -5.34 -7.21 10.34
C ASP A 749 -5.95 -6.80 11.69
N GLY A 750 -7.23 -6.39 11.68
CA GLY A 750 -7.94 -5.87 12.83
C GLY A 750 -7.51 -4.48 13.33
N VAL A 751 -6.59 -3.77 12.65
CA VAL A 751 -6.06 -2.45 13.10
C VAL A 751 -6.32 -1.33 12.10
N MET A 752 -7.16 -0.40 12.50
CA MET A 752 -7.54 0.80 11.73
C MET A 752 -6.91 2.06 12.31
N LEU A 753 -6.35 2.91 11.44
CA LEU A 753 -5.84 4.24 11.75
C LEU A 753 -6.74 5.31 11.12
N ALA A 754 -7.16 6.27 11.94
CA ALA A 754 -7.86 7.47 11.51
C ALA A 754 -7.13 8.73 11.99
N LEU A 755 -6.97 9.71 11.10
CA LEU A 755 -6.39 11.03 11.41
C LEU A 755 -7.42 12.16 11.18
N LEU A 756 -7.42 13.14 12.08
CA LEU A 756 -8.37 14.27 12.12
C LEU A 756 -7.65 15.62 12.37
N ASP A 757 -8.25 16.74 11.96
CA ASP A 757 -7.76 18.10 12.24
C ASP A 757 -8.32 18.67 13.56
N ARG A 758 -9.43 18.11 14.09
CA ARG A 758 -10.16 18.68 15.24
C ARG A 758 -9.81 18.00 16.56
N HIS A 759 -9.88 18.77 17.63
CA HIS A 759 -9.75 18.29 19.00
C HIS A 759 -11.01 17.51 19.42
N PRO A 760 -10.87 16.26 19.91
CA PRO A 760 -11.98 15.49 20.49
C PRO A 760 -12.61 16.24 21.67
N GLY A 761 -13.93 16.47 21.63
CA GLY A 761 -14.67 17.21 22.66
C GLY A 761 -14.87 18.70 22.36
N SER A 762 -14.34 19.21 21.25
CA SER A 762 -14.62 20.57 20.75
C SER A 762 -16.08 20.75 20.29
N ASP A 763 -16.53 22.00 20.12
CA ASP A 763 -17.91 22.27 19.66
C ASP A 763 -18.25 21.64 18.32
N ASP A 764 -17.23 21.44 17.48
CA ASP A 764 -17.33 20.89 16.13
C ASP A 764 -17.04 19.38 16.08
N PHE A 765 -16.67 18.73 17.20
CA PHE A 765 -16.31 17.30 17.26
C PHE A 765 -16.60 16.70 18.64
N LYS A 766 -17.88 16.36 18.91
CA LYS A 766 -18.38 15.88 20.21
C LYS A 766 -18.45 14.35 20.33
N GLY A 767 -18.30 13.62 19.23
CA GLY A 767 -18.26 12.17 19.22
C GLY A 767 -17.94 11.58 17.86
N LEU A 768 -17.77 10.27 17.82
CA LEU A 768 -17.67 9.47 16.60
C LEU A 768 -18.88 8.56 16.46
N LEU A 769 -19.24 8.28 15.22
CA LEU A 769 -20.21 7.25 14.87
C LEU A 769 -19.52 6.24 13.96
N PHE A 770 -19.50 4.98 14.39
CA PHE A 770 -19.09 3.85 13.58
C PHE A 770 -20.34 3.16 13.06
N THR A 771 -20.47 3.04 11.75
CA THR A 771 -21.62 2.42 11.10
C THR A 771 -21.13 1.27 10.22
N GLN A 772 -21.86 0.15 10.25
CA GLN A 772 -21.58 -0.94 9.32
C GLN A 772 -21.72 -0.45 7.86
N PRO A 773 -20.78 -0.81 7.00
CA PRO A 773 -20.78 -0.36 5.61
C PRO A 773 -21.98 -0.95 4.84
N PRO A 774 -22.71 -0.15 4.05
CA PRO A 774 -23.94 -0.64 3.40
C PRO A 774 -23.71 -1.79 2.43
N HIS A 775 -22.54 -1.93 1.81
CA HIS A 775 -22.22 -3.04 0.91
C HIS A 775 -21.72 -4.32 1.62
N GLN A 776 -21.36 -4.27 2.91
CA GLN A 776 -20.89 -5.43 3.68
C GLN A 776 -21.82 -5.73 4.87
N GLN A 777 -23.14 -5.56 4.67
CA GLN A 777 -24.14 -5.92 5.67
C GLN A 777 -24.21 -7.44 5.85
N ARG A 778 -24.57 -7.87 7.06
CA ARG A 778 -24.74 -9.28 7.38
C ARG A 778 -26.09 -9.78 6.89
N PHE A 779 -26.16 -10.99 6.34
CA PHE A 779 -27.42 -11.65 5.99
C PHE A 779 -27.67 -12.82 6.93
N ALA A 780 -28.90 -12.94 7.42
CA ALA A 780 -29.34 -14.03 8.28
C ALA A 780 -30.62 -14.66 7.74
N VAL A 781 -30.82 -15.94 8.02
CA VAL A 781 -32.05 -16.66 7.65
C VAL A 781 -33.28 -16.06 8.36
N GLY A 782 -33.10 -15.58 9.60
CA GLY A 782 -34.16 -15.02 10.44
C GLY A 782 -33.62 -14.52 11.78
N HIS A 783 -34.50 -13.97 12.62
CA HIS A 783 -34.12 -13.42 13.93
C HIS A 783 -33.83 -14.50 14.98
N SER A 784 -34.17 -15.75 14.72
CA SER A 784 -33.75 -16.92 15.50
C SER A 784 -33.82 -18.16 14.60
N LEU A 785 -32.90 -19.09 14.78
CA LEU A 785 -32.92 -20.37 14.08
C LEU A 785 -32.32 -21.39 15.03
N SER A 786 -32.97 -22.53 15.17
CA SER A 786 -32.52 -23.68 15.97
C SER A 786 -32.71 -24.97 15.16
N ASP A 787 -32.40 -26.10 15.77
CA ASP A 787 -32.62 -27.42 15.19
C ASP A 787 -34.11 -27.78 14.98
N SER A 788 -35.01 -27.03 15.61
CA SER A 788 -36.43 -27.35 15.73
C SER A 788 -37.37 -26.22 15.28
N GLU A 789 -36.94 -24.97 15.40
CA GLU A 789 -37.74 -23.79 15.08
C GLU A 789 -36.95 -22.71 14.33
N ILE A 790 -37.68 -21.91 13.56
CA ILE A 790 -37.19 -20.69 12.92
C ILE A 790 -38.10 -19.52 13.28
N GLY A 791 -37.49 -18.40 13.67
CA GLY A 791 -38.15 -17.13 13.90
C GLY A 791 -37.85 -16.15 12.77
N ILE A 792 -38.89 -15.66 12.10
CA ILE A 792 -38.81 -14.68 10.99
C ILE A 792 -39.62 -13.44 11.37
N SER A 793 -39.01 -12.26 11.26
CA SER A 793 -39.68 -10.98 11.45
C SER A 793 -39.67 -10.23 10.12
N LEU A 794 -40.83 -10.16 9.46
CA LEU A 794 -40.96 -9.38 8.24
C LEU A 794 -40.92 -7.89 8.56
N ARG A 795 -40.02 -7.17 7.90
CA ARG A 795 -39.80 -5.74 8.12
C ARG A 795 -40.67 -4.92 7.18
N ARG A 796 -41.00 -3.71 7.62
CA ARG A 796 -41.67 -2.74 6.75
C ARG A 796 -40.69 -2.26 5.68
N GLN A 797 -41.16 -2.22 4.44
CA GLN A 797 -40.42 -1.69 3.29
C GLN A 797 -41.31 -0.69 2.56
N TYR A 798 -40.71 0.29 1.91
CA TYR A 798 -41.42 1.46 1.38
C TYR A 798 -41.01 1.72 -0.08
N THR A 799 -41.98 2.11 -0.91
CA THR A 799 -41.74 2.60 -2.29
C THR A 799 -41.98 4.11 -2.42
N VAL A 800 -42.26 4.78 -1.30
CA VAL A 800 -42.51 6.22 -1.21
C VAL A 800 -41.23 7.00 -0.85
N SER A 801 -41.27 8.33 -1.00
CA SER A 801 -40.16 9.20 -0.60
C SER A 801 -39.88 9.13 0.91
N GLN A 802 -38.66 9.52 1.32
CA GLN A 802 -38.26 9.53 2.73
C GLN A 802 -39.21 10.39 3.59
N GLU A 803 -39.63 11.55 3.10
CA GLU A 803 -40.54 12.46 3.79
C GLU A 803 -41.89 11.79 4.13
N ILE A 804 -42.43 11.01 3.18
CA ILE A 804 -43.68 10.27 3.37
C ILE A 804 -43.45 9.07 4.29
N ARG A 805 -42.34 8.35 4.12
CA ARG A 805 -41.95 7.23 5.00
C ARG A 805 -41.87 7.66 6.47
N GLU A 806 -41.40 8.87 6.74
CA GLU A 806 -41.28 9.44 8.08
C GLU A 806 -42.63 9.72 8.77
N THR A 807 -43.74 9.72 8.03
CA THR A 807 -45.09 9.85 8.62
C THR A 807 -45.57 8.59 9.32
N ASP A 808 -45.00 7.41 9.02
CA ASP A 808 -45.39 6.14 9.63
C ASP A 808 -44.80 6.01 11.05
N LYS A 809 -45.66 6.12 12.06
CA LYS A 809 -45.28 6.01 13.49
C LYS A 809 -44.70 4.64 13.84
N HIS A 810 -45.04 3.59 13.10
CA HIS A 810 -44.63 2.21 13.36
C HIS A 810 -43.50 1.73 12.43
N ARG A 811 -42.77 2.65 11.79
CA ARG A 811 -41.76 2.31 10.77
C ARG A 811 -40.66 1.34 11.24
N HIS A 812 -40.34 1.38 12.53
CA HIS A 812 -39.30 0.54 13.15
C HIS A 812 -39.85 -0.77 13.73
N ASP A 813 -41.18 -0.91 13.80
CA ASP A 813 -41.81 -2.12 14.27
C ASP A 813 -41.87 -3.16 13.14
N PRO A 814 -41.61 -4.45 13.42
CA PRO A 814 -41.78 -5.50 12.43
C PRO A 814 -43.25 -5.58 12.03
N LEU A 815 -43.51 -5.75 10.73
CA LEU A 815 -44.85 -5.83 10.16
C LEU A 815 -45.58 -7.07 10.70
N GLN A 816 -44.90 -8.22 10.70
CA GLN A 816 -45.41 -9.47 11.24
C GLN A 816 -44.26 -10.36 11.71
N LYS A 817 -44.45 -11.05 12.84
CA LYS A 817 -43.51 -12.04 13.37
C LYS A 817 -44.09 -13.45 13.18
N PHE A 818 -43.25 -14.37 12.73
CA PHE A 818 -43.58 -15.77 12.52
C PHE A 818 -42.60 -16.64 13.28
N THR A 819 -43.12 -17.66 13.97
CA THR A 819 -42.33 -18.77 14.47
C THR A 819 -42.86 -20.03 13.82
N LYS A 820 -42.00 -20.74 13.11
CA LYS A 820 -42.34 -21.98 12.41
C LYS A 820 -41.49 -23.12 12.94
N THR A 821 -42.11 -24.26 13.17
CA THR A 821 -41.42 -25.48 13.59
C THR A 821 -41.16 -26.37 12.39
N ARG A 822 -40.19 -27.27 12.52
CA ARG A 822 -39.83 -28.25 11.49
C ARG A 822 -41.02 -29.06 10.92
N ARG A 823 -42.06 -29.30 11.72
CA ARG A 823 -43.24 -30.11 11.35
C ARG A 823 -44.33 -29.29 10.68
N ASP A 824 -44.24 -27.97 10.73
CA ASP A 824 -45.24 -27.10 10.12
C ASP A 824 -45.16 -27.17 8.59
N ARG A 825 -46.32 -27.11 7.95
CA ARG A 825 -46.41 -26.98 6.49
C ARG A 825 -46.02 -25.56 6.09
N GLU A 826 -45.60 -25.44 4.83
CA GLU A 826 -45.23 -24.16 4.22
C GLU A 826 -44.13 -23.43 5.00
N ASN A 827 -43.01 -24.12 5.19
CA ASN A 827 -41.85 -23.56 5.88
C ASN A 827 -40.99 -22.70 4.94
N TRP A 828 -40.43 -21.64 5.51
CA TRP A 828 -39.53 -20.70 4.82
C TRP A 828 -38.09 -21.23 4.73
N PHE A 829 -37.78 -22.23 5.55
CA PHE A 829 -36.46 -22.86 5.66
C PHE A 829 -36.63 -24.39 5.66
N ILE A 830 -35.71 -25.08 4.98
CA ILE A 830 -35.67 -26.54 4.87
C ILE A 830 -34.49 -27.07 5.69
N TRP A 831 -34.79 -27.78 6.77
CA TRP A 831 -33.77 -28.40 7.62
C TRP A 831 -33.17 -29.66 6.98
N SER A 832 -34.01 -30.55 6.44
CA SER A 832 -33.62 -31.88 5.95
C SER A 832 -34.33 -32.30 4.67
N THR A 833 -33.78 -33.32 4.01
CA THR A 833 -34.36 -33.92 2.80
C THR A 833 -35.72 -34.54 3.06
N GLU A 834 -35.86 -35.26 4.19
CA GLU A 834 -37.16 -35.78 4.66
C GLU A 834 -37.82 -34.78 5.62
N PRO A 835 -39.09 -34.41 5.41
CA PRO A 835 -39.81 -33.52 6.33
C PRO A 835 -39.80 -34.08 7.76
N GLY A 836 -39.40 -33.26 8.75
CA GLY A 836 -39.44 -33.66 10.16
C GLY A 836 -38.26 -34.50 10.70
N SER A 837 -37.33 -34.97 9.86
CA SER A 837 -36.19 -35.85 10.26
C SER A 837 -35.01 -35.10 10.88
N GLN A 838 -34.49 -35.45 12.07
CA GLN A 838 -33.39 -34.71 12.75
C GLN A 838 -32.01 -34.64 12.04
N ALA A 839 -31.87 -35.10 10.79
CA ALA A 839 -30.61 -35.19 10.06
C ALA A 839 -29.91 -33.84 9.78
N ASN A 840 -30.68 -32.75 9.59
CA ASN A 840 -30.16 -31.39 9.33
C ASN A 840 -29.12 -31.33 8.19
N ASP A 841 -29.37 -32.07 7.12
CA ASP A 841 -28.51 -32.28 5.95
C ASP A 841 -28.66 -31.17 4.89
N VAL A 842 -29.81 -30.51 4.80
CA VAL A 842 -30.08 -29.53 3.73
C VAL A 842 -29.75 -28.10 4.18
N ARG A 843 -30.37 -27.64 5.28
CA ARG A 843 -30.15 -26.33 5.93
C ARG A 843 -30.23 -25.14 4.97
N MET A 844 -31.29 -25.04 4.17
CA MET A 844 -31.39 -24.04 3.09
C MET A 844 -32.65 -23.19 3.13
N LEU A 845 -32.56 -21.96 2.61
CA LEU A 845 -33.71 -21.10 2.33
C LEU A 845 -34.62 -21.71 1.25
N ARG A 846 -35.95 -21.63 1.46
CA ARG A 846 -36.94 -22.11 0.48
C ARG A 846 -37.29 -21.01 -0.53
N LEU A 847 -36.56 -20.97 -1.63
CA LEU A 847 -36.83 -20.11 -2.78
C LEU A 847 -37.54 -20.90 -3.89
N PRO A 848 -38.53 -20.31 -4.61
CA PRO A 848 -38.98 -18.90 -4.60
C PRO A 848 -39.97 -18.52 -3.49
N TYR A 849 -40.50 -19.50 -2.74
CA TYR A 849 -41.59 -19.32 -1.77
C TYR A 849 -41.39 -18.13 -0.80
N PHE A 850 -40.18 -17.98 -0.23
CA PHE A 850 -39.86 -16.87 0.68
C PHE A 850 -40.13 -15.49 0.04
N ALA A 851 -39.62 -15.25 -1.17
CA ALA A 851 -39.73 -13.95 -1.84
C ALA A 851 -41.18 -13.62 -2.23
N GLU A 852 -41.95 -14.63 -2.64
CA GLU A 852 -43.37 -14.48 -2.98
C GLU A 852 -44.22 -14.14 -1.75
N GLN A 853 -43.99 -14.83 -0.63
CA GLN A 853 -44.69 -14.55 0.62
C GLN A 853 -44.37 -13.16 1.19
N GLN A 854 -43.11 -12.73 1.08
CA GLN A 854 -42.69 -11.38 1.49
C GLN A 854 -43.53 -10.30 0.79
N ILE A 855 -43.68 -10.39 -0.54
CA ILE A 855 -44.47 -9.41 -1.30
C ILE A 855 -45.95 -9.48 -0.95
N GLN A 856 -46.53 -10.67 -0.83
CA GLN A 856 -47.94 -10.82 -0.46
C GLN A 856 -48.26 -10.12 0.86
N ILE A 857 -47.33 -10.16 1.82
CA ILE A 857 -47.49 -9.51 3.12
C ILE A 857 -47.24 -7.99 3.02
N LEU A 858 -46.23 -7.55 2.27
CA LEU A 858 -45.97 -6.12 2.04
C LEU A 858 -47.11 -5.42 1.29
N GLN A 859 -47.79 -6.10 0.36
CA GLN A 859 -48.96 -5.55 -0.34
C GLN A 859 -50.16 -5.29 0.58
N ASN A 860 -50.23 -6.00 1.70
CA ASN A 860 -51.26 -5.87 2.73
C ASN A 860 -50.84 -4.91 3.87
N MET A 861 -49.75 -4.17 3.71
CA MET A 861 -49.31 -3.16 4.68
C MET A 861 -50.40 -2.10 4.92
N PRO A 862 -50.54 -1.58 6.16
CA PRO A 862 -51.45 -0.48 6.45
C PRO A 862 -51.23 0.69 5.49
N LYS A 863 -52.30 1.37 5.08
CA LYS A 863 -52.23 2.53 4.19
C LYS A 863 -51.94 3.81 4.97
N GLN A 864 -51.50 4.84 4.26
CA GLN A 864 -51.36 6.20 4.75
C GLN A 864 -52.71 6.78 5.21
N GLU A 865 -52.68 7.86 6.01
CA GLU A 865 -53.90 8.55 6.47
C GLU A 865 -54.77 9.08 5.30
N ASN A 866 -54.15 9.39 4.16
CA ASN A 866 -54.81 9.81 2.92
C ASN A 866 -55.39 8.64 2.07
N GLY A 867 -55.18 7.38 2.49
CA GLY A 867 -55.62 6.19 1.77
C GLY A 867 -54.67 5.66 0.69
N GLU A 868 -53.51 6.28 0.48
CA GLU A 868 -52.47 5.81 -0.43
C GLU A 868 -51.65 4.68 0.20
N LYS A 869 -51.06 3.80 -0.62
CA LYS A 869 -50.22 2.71 -0.12
C LYS A 869 -48.81 3.22 0.22
N TYR A 870 -48.21 2.68 1.28
CA TYR A 870 -46.78 2.90 1.57
C TYR A 870 -45.85 2.06 0.67
N PHE A 871 -46.36 0.93 0.15
CA PHE A 871 -45.65 0.00 -0.71
C PHE A 871 -46.50 -0.33 -1.94
N ASP A 872 -45.95 -0.11 -3.13
CA ASP A 872 -46.60 -0.32 -4.43
C ASP A 872 -45.64 -1.01 -5.41
N ASP A 873 -45.33 -2.28 -5.13
CA ASP A 873 -44.60 -3.18 -6.03
C ASP A 873 -45.25 -4.58 -6.02
N ILE A 874 -45.17 -5.28 -7.15
CA ILE A 874 -45.81 -6.59 -7.37
C ILE A 874 -44.77 -7.67 -7.70
N VAL A 875 -43.57 -7.28 -8.12
CA VAL A 875 -42.59 -8.23 -8.68
C VAL A 875 -41.55 -8.63 -7.61
N PRO A 876 -41.45 -9.92 -7.24
CA PRO A 876 -40.41 -10.39 -6.32
C PRO A 876 -39.05 -10.23 -6.99
N ASN A 877 -38.10 -9.64 -6.27
CA ASN A 877 -36.77 -9.37 -6.78
C ASN A 877 -35.69 -9.59 -5.72
N SER A 878 -34.45 -9.79 -6.16
CA SER A 878 -33.31 -10.08 -5.27
C SER A 878 -33.01 -8.94 -4.29
N ALA A 879 -33.07 -7.68 -4.74
CA ALA A 879 -32.80 -6.52 -3.90
C ALA A 879 -33.78 -6.42 -2.71
N LEU A 880 -35.06 -6.68 -2.97
CA LEU A 880 -36.12 -6.66 -1.96
C LEU A 880 -35.99 -7.82 -0.97
N LEU A 881 -35.62 -9.02 -1.45
CA LEU A 881 -35.33 -10.16 -0.57
C LEU A 881 -34.10 -9.90 0.28
N ALA A 882 -33.02 -9.34 -0.31
CA ALA A 882 -31.81 -8.99 0.41
C ALA A 882 -32.10 -8.04 1.57
N MET A 883 -32.91 -7.00 1.36
CA MET A 883 -33.37 -6.08 2.43
C MET A 883 -34.10 -6.77 3.58
N GLN A 884 -34.73 -7.91 3.33
CA GLN A 884 -35.43 -8.70 4.35
C GLN A 884 -34.52 -9.72 5.05
N LEU A 885 -33.48 -10.21 4.36
CA LEU A 885 -32.46 -11.09 4.91
C LEU A 885 -31.37 -10.33 5.68
N ASP A 886 -31.21 -9.03 5.45
CA ASP A 886 -30.25 -8.20 6.19
C ASP A 886 -30.47 -8.37 7.70
N ASP A 887 -29.43 -8.59 8.49
CA ASP A 887 -29.45 -8.56 9.96
C ASP A 887 -29.68 -7.08 10.43
N PRO A 888 -30.04 -6.79 11.69
CA PRO A 888 -30.08 -5.41 12.17
C PRO A 888 -28.73 -4.73 11.92
N TYR A 889 -28.74 -3.55 11.31
CA TYR A 889 -27.53 -2.75 11.13
C TYR A 889 -27.12 -2.19 12.49
N TYR A 890 -25.86 -2.39 12.87
CA TYR A 890 -25.33 -1.89 14.13
C TYR A 890 -24.67 -0.53 13.92
N GLU A 891 -25.03 0.41 14.79
CA GLU A 891 -24.40 1.72 14.91
C GLU A 891 -23.77 1.83 16.29
N PHE A 892 -22.49 2.20 16.32
CA PHE A 892 -21.74 2.39 17.53
C PHE A 892 -21.33 3.86 17.66
N ALA A 893 -22.04 4.57 18.53
CA ALA A 893 -21.77 5.97 18.82
C ALA A 893 -20.87 6.12 20.04
N VAL A 894 -19.75 6.81 19.87
CA VAL A 894 -18.77 7.14 20.91
C VAL A 894 -18.92 8.61 21.30
N PRO A 895 -19.61 8.92 22.41
CA PRO A 895 -19.60 10.26 22.98
C PRO A 895 -18.26 10.54 23.67
N PHE A 896 -17.66 11.69 23.38
CA PHE A 896 -16.49 12.18 24.10
C PHE A 896 -16.92 12.81 25.42
N LYS A 897 -17.13 11.98 26.46
CA LYS A 897 -17.23 12.46 27.85
C LYS A 897 -15.83 12.76 28.40
N ASP A 898 -15.76 13.26 29.65
CA ASP A 898 -14.53 13.58 30.42
C ASP A 898 -13.42 12.50 30.46
N LYS A 899 -13.66 11.30 29.90
CA LYS A 899 -12.69 10.20 29.75
C LYS A 899 -11.49 10.55 28.86
N LEU A 900 -11.60 11.55 27.98
CA LEU A 900 -10.50 12.01 27.10
C LEU A 900 -9.71 13.20 27.67
N ALA A 901 -9.90 13.55 28.94
CA ALA A 901 -9.20 14.65 29.60
C ALA A 901 -7.65 14.54 29.54
N GLY A 902 -7.11 13.32 29.40
CA GLY A 902 -5.67 13.07 29.27
C GLY A 902 -5.02 13.71 28.03
N LEU A 903 -5.79 13.99 26.96
CA LEU A 903 -5.27 14.66 25.76
C LEU A 903 -4.86 16.12 26.03
N GLY A 904 -5.39 16.77 27.06
CA GLY A 904 -5.12 18.19 27.34
C GLY A 904 -5.88 19.16 26.42
N PRO A 905 -5.79 20.48 26.66
CA PRO A 905 -6.57 21.48 25.92
C PRO A 905 -6.10 21.61 24.46
N ALA A 906 -7.03 21.98 23.57
CA ALA A 906 -6.72 22.21 22.17
C ALA A 906 -5.67 23.33 21.99
N PRO A 907 -4.65 23.14 21.13
CA PRO A 907 -3.70 24.22 20.81
C PRO A 907 -4.42 25.37 20.10
N THR A 908 -4.13 26.61 20.51
CA THR A 908 -4.75 27.84 19.99
C THR A 908 -4.17 28.31 18.66
N GLU A 909 -3.00 27.81 18.27
CA GLU A 909 -2.27 28.26 17.07
C GLU A 909 -2.34 27.25 15.91
N PHE A 910 -2.30 27.76 14.67
CA PHE A 910 -2.24 26.92 13.48
C PHE A 910 -0.95 26.10 13.46
N ARG A 911 -1.06 24.80 13.18
CA ARG A 911 0.10 23.92 13.00
C ARG A 911 0.93 24.41 11.82
N THR A 912 2.12 24.92 12.10
CA THR A 912 3.13 25.34 11.11
C THR A 912 4.47 24.68 11.44
N LEU A 913 5.37 24.59 10.46
CA LEU A 913 6.73 24.09 10.70
C LEU A 913 7.50 25.11 11.52
N ASN A 914 8.28 24.65 12.49
CA ASN A 914 9.19 25.51 13.25
C ASN A 914 10.14 26.26 12.29
N MET A 915 10.13 27.60 12.39
CA MET A 915 11.02 28.50 11.63
C MET A 915 12.40 28.44 12.25
N THR A 916 13.14 27.43 11.84
CA THR A 916 14.43 27.08 12.42
C THR A 916 15.55 27.99 11.89
N ARG A 917 16.32 28.61 12.80
CA ARG A 917 17.56 29.31 12.41
C ARG A 917 18.56 28.32 11.79
N HIS A 918 19.35 28.76 10.81
CA HIS A 918 20.40 27.94 10.21
C HIS A 918 21.37 27.33 11.25
N ALA A 919 21.80 26.08 11.02
CA ALA A 919 22.80 25.41 11.84
C ALA A 919 24.11 26.22 11.82
N ARG A 920 24.53 26.77 12.97
CA ARG A 920 25.86 27.37 13.08
C ARG A 920 26.86 26.24 13.30
N VAL A 921 27.66 25.91 12.28
CA VAL A 921 28.85 25.08 12.49
C VAL A 921 29.81 25.92 13.35
N MET A 922 29.95 25.56 14.62
CA MET A 922 31.06 26.06 15.44
C MET A 922 32.35 25.59 14.76
N ARG A 923 33.14 26.52 14.20
CA ARG A 923 34.48 26.18 13.72
C ARG A 923 35.29 25.73 14.92
N LEU A 924 35.81 24.50 14.86
CA LEU A 924 36.60 23.87 15.92
C LEU A 924 37.99 24.51 16.12
N ALA A 925 38.32 25.55 15.36
CA ALA A 925 39.38 26.48 15.65
C ALA A 925 38.89 27.90 15.33
N LYS A 926 39.07 28.82 16.28
CA LYS A 926 39.27 30.23 15.93
C LYS A 926 40.59 30.26 15.16
N HIS A 927 40.54 30.08 13.84
CA HIS A 927 41.56 30.72 13.04
C HIS A 927 41.30 32.21 13.16
N ASP A 928 42.26 32.94 13.72
CA ASP A 928 42.24 34.38 13.75
C ASP A 928 41.86 34.89 12.35
N ASP A 929 40.69 35.53 12.25
CA ASP A 929 40.21 36.21 11.04
C ASP A 929 41.13 37.40 10.64
N ASP A 930 42.26 37.58 11.32
CA ASP A 930 43.27 38.62 11.09
C ASP A 930 44.29 38.28 9.98
N LEU A 931 44.41 37.03 9.53
CA LEU A 931 45.43 36.66 8.52
C LEU A 931 44.97 36.74 7.06
N ILE A 932 43.68 36.94 6.80
CA ILE A 932 43.17 37.25 5.44
C ILE A 932 42.81 38.74 5.29
N CYS A 933 42.85 39.51 6.40
CA CYS A 933 42.59 40.95 6.42
C CYS A 933 43.85 41.82 6.62
N ARG A 934 45.07 41.26 6.68
CA ARG A 934 46.31 42.06 6.60
C ARG A 934 46.70 42.39 5.15
N GLY A 935 45.81 43.12 4.50
CA GLY A 935 46.12 43.90 3.30
C GLY A 935 45.88 45.40 3.49
N ASP A 936 45.39 45.84 4.65
CA ASP A 936 45.08 47.23 4.97
C ASP A 936 45.88 47.69 6.20
N GLU A 937 47.11 48.15 5.97
CA GLU A 937 47.62 49.47 6.43
C GLU A 937 49.13 49.62 6.13
N THR A 938 49.48 50.81 5.62
CA THR A 938 50.83 51.40 5.52
C THR A 938 51.92 50.66 4.73
N SER A 939 51.92 50.84 3.40
CA SER A 939 53.16 51.02 2.62
C SER A 939 52.79 51.56 1.24
N GLU A 940 53.27 52.75 0.89
CA GLU A 940 53.19 53.29 -0.47
C GLU A 940 53.86 52.31 -1.46
N PRO A 941 53.22 51.93 -2.58
CA PRO A 941 53.91 51.26 -3.66
C PRO A 941 54.08 52.21 -4.85
N SER A 942 55.33 52.33 -5.27
CA SER A 942 55.77 52.92 -6.54
C SER A 942 55.11 52.24 -7.74
N ASP A 943 54.69 53.06 -8.70
CA ASP A 943 54.25 52.66 -10.03
C ASP A 943 55.29 51.78 -10.73
N SER A 944 54.89 50.56 -11.09
CA SER A 944 55.47 49.87 -12.24
C SER A 944 54.41 48.99 -12.90
N GLU A 945 54.05 49.37 -14.11
CA GLU A 945 53.25 48.57 -15.04
C GLU A 945 54.06 47.35 -15.49
N SER A 946 53.59 46.15 -15.18
CA SER A 946 53.94 44.96 -15.96
C SER A 946 52.82 43.94 -15.91
N SER A 947 52.20 43.71 -17.07
CA SER A 947 51.26 42.63 -17.36
C SER A 947 51.88 41.24 -17.16
N PRO A 948 51.07 40.22 -16.86
CA PRO A 948 51.24 38.90 -17.47
C PRO A 948 49.88 38.39 -17.99
N VAL A 949 49.67 38.11 -19.29
CA VAL A 949 50.14 36.96 -20.10
C VAL A 949 50.01 35.63 -19.36
N ASP A 950 49.10 34.81 -19.88
CA ASP A 950 48.75 33.46 -19.47
C ASP A 950 49.95 32.51 -19.32
N THR A 951 49.93 31.74 -18.24
CA THR A 951 50.45 30.36 -18.20
C THR A 951 49.60 29.57 -17.20
N PRO A 952 49.02 28.41 -17.57
CA PRO A 952 48.32 27.57 -16.62
C PRO A 952 49.36 26.85 -15.77
N ALA A 953 49.52 27.29 -14.52
CA ALA A 953 50.25 26.54 -13.51
C ALA A 953 49.46 25.28 -13.15
N SER A 954 50.15 24.14 -13.18
CA SER A 954 49.72 22.83 -12.72
C SER A 954 49.06 22.90 -11.33
N SER A 955 47.79 22.52 -11.26
CA SER A 955 47.08 22.28 -10.01
C SER A 955 47.15 20.79 -9.65
N ASP A 956 48.29 20.35 -9.13
CA ASP A 956 48.38 19.19 -8.26
C ASP A 956 48.69 19.72 -6.86
N ASP A 957 47.63 20.05 -6.11
CA ASP A 957 47.67 20.20 -4.65
C ASP A 957 46.23 20.13 -4.12
N SER A 958 45.66 18.93 -4.15
CA SER A 958 44.53 18.58 -3.29
C SER A 958 45.05 18.40 -1.86
N PRO A 959 44.44 18.98 -0.82
CA PRO A 959 44.86 18.71 0.54
C PRO A 959 44.46 17.28 0.90
N PHE A 960 45.41 16.35 0.80
CA PHE A 960 45.31 15.01 1.36
C PHE A 960 45.34 15.13 2.88
N PHE A 961 44.22 14.81 3.54
CA PHE A 961 44.22 14.54 4.97
C PHE A 961 44.77 13.12 5.17
N GLU A 962 46.08 13.00 5.37
CA GLU A 962 46.67 11.76 5.86
C GLU A 962 46.56 11.66 7.38
N ARG A 963 46.23 10.45 7.85
CA ARG A 963 46.21 10.13 9.27
C ARG A 963 47.66 10.04 9.75
N ASN A 964 47.97 10.66 10.89
CA ASN A 964 49.33 10.67 11.44
C ASN A 964 49.89 9.24 11.56
N GLU A 965 51.12 9.01 11.07
CA GLU A 965 51.74 7.67 10.97
C GLU A 965 51.88 6.98 12.33
N GLU A 966 51.89 7.74 13.43
CA GLU A 966 51.99 7.24 14.80
C GLU A 966 50.65 6.83 15.43
N TYR A 967 49.52 6.99 14.73
CA TYR A 967 48.21 6.60 15.26
C TYR A 967 47.99 5.09 15.19
N SER A 968 48.17 4.41 16.33
CA SER A 968 47.69 3.04 16.53
C SER A 968 46.38 3.06 17.33
N PRO A 969 45.26 2.49 16.82
CA PRO A 969 44.04 2.37 17.59
C PRO A 969 44.27 1.46 18.80
N ALA A 970 43.64 1.78 19.94
CA ALA A 970 43.67 0.91 21.11
C ALA A 970 42.91 -0.40 20.83
N ALA A 971 43.45 -1.54 21.26
CA ALA A 971 42.98 -2.89 20.91
C ALA A 971 41.50 -3.20 21.24
N HIS A 972 40.85 -2.40 22.06
CA HIS A 972 39.42 -2.56 22.38
C HIS A 972 38.48 -1.96 21.31
N VAL A 973 38.98 -1.12 20.40
CA VAL A 973 38.20 -0.50 19.31
C VAL A 973 38.01 -1.44 18.12
N LEU A 974 38.81 -2.50 18.02
CA LEU A 974 38.77 -3.51 16.95
C LEU A 974 37.82 -4.68 17.24
N ARG A 975 37.17 -4.71 18.41
CA ARG A 975 36.24 -5.79 18.78
C ARG A 975 34.80 -5.30 18.82
N HIS A 976 34.03 -5.83 17.85
CA HIS A 976 32.59 -6.12 17.93
C HIS A 976 31.64 -4.92 17.93
N ASN A 977 31.21 -4.48 16.74
CA ASN A 977 30.06 -3.58 16.59
C ASN A 977 29.32 -3.84 15.26
N ILE A 978 28.31 -4.71 15.27
CA ILE A 978 27.30 -4.78 14.19
C ILE A 978 25.89 -4.94 14.79
N ALA A 979 24.89 -4.34 14.14
CA ALA A 979 23.47 -4.38 14.47
C ALA A 979 22.90 -5.81 14.64
N PRO A 980 21.85 -6.01 15.45
CA PRO A 980 21.30 -7.33 15.83
C PRO A 980 20.73 -8.19 14.68
N HIS A 981 20.75 -7.72 13.43
CA HIS A 981 20.24 -8.43 12.25
C HIS A 981 21.34 -8.96 11.34
N VAL A 982 22.61 -8.69 11.66
CA VAL A 982 23.76 -9.14 10.87
C VAL A 982 24.52 -10.16 11.69
N ARG A 983 24.52 -11.42 11.24
CA ARG A 983 25.44 -12.44 11.78
C ARG A 983 26.79 -12.29 11.07
N GLN A 984 27.86 -12.11 11.84
CA GLN A 984 29.22 -12.07 11.32
C GLN A 984 29.69 -13.51 10.98
N PRO A 985 30.40 -13.75 9.86
CA PRO A 985 31.33 -14.86 9.78
C PRO A 985 32.54 -14.56 10.68
N HIS A 986 32.97 -15.54 11.46
CA HIS A 986 34.14 -15.43 12.34
C HIS A 986 35.36 -15.03 11.49
N VAL A 987 35.99 -13.90 11.79
CA VAL A 987 37.29 -13.52 11.20
C VAL A 987 38.28 -13.61 12.34
N ASP A 988 39.15 -14.63 12.30
CA ASP A 988 40.30 -14.67 13.18
C ASP A 988 41.33 -13.65 12.68
N ASP A 989 41.91 -12.94 13.65
CA ASP A 989 42.81 -11.79 13.51
C ASP A 989 44.18 -12.24 12.94
N ASP A 990 44.22 -12.52 11.64
CA ASP A 990 45.46 -12.61 10.87
C ASP A 990 45.28 -11.80 9.57
N GLY A 991 46.01 -10.68 9.49
CA GLY A 991 45.95 -9.69 8.40
C GLY A 991 46.44 -10.17 7.02
N SER A 992 46.27 -11.45 6.68
CA SER A 992 46.72 -12.06 5.41
C SER A 992 45.64 -12.09 4.32
N HIS A 993 44.40 -11.71 4.66
CA HIS A 993 43.23 -11.90 3.80
C HIS A 993 43.01 -10.87 2.71
N VAL A 994 43.33 -9.61 2.99
CA VAL A 994 43.19 -8.52 2.01
C VAL A 994 44.49 -8.33 1.22
N SER A 995 45.62 -8.88 1.71
CA SER A 995 46.93 -8.70 1.08
C SER A 995 47.19 -9.63 -0.11
N ARG A 996 46.46 -10.74 -0.30
CA ARG A 996 46.61 -11.57 -1.52
C ARG A 996 45.97 -10.94 -2.76
N PHE A 997 44.94 -10.10 -2.60
CA PHE A 997 44.19 -9.55 -3.73
C PHE A 997 44.79 -8.28 -4.35
N HIS A 998 45.69 -7.59 -3.64
CA HIS A 998 46.46 -6.49 -4.24
C HIS A 998 47.79 -6.93 -4.88
N SER A 999 48.31 -8.12 -4.54
CA SER A 999 49.58 -8.61 -5.12
C SER A 999 49.44 -9.26 -6.49
N ALA A 1000 48.25 -9.70 -6.89
CA ALA A 1000 48.00 -10.31 -8.22
C ALA A 1000 47.83 -9.30 -9.37
N ILE A 1001 47.86 -7.98 -9.10
CA ILE A 1001 47.87 -6.93 -10.13
C ILE A 1001 49.31 -6.63 -10.62
N SER A 1002 50.31 -7.37 -10.14
CA SER A 1002 51.71 -7.22 -10.55
C SER A 1002 52.33 -8.50 -11.11
N THR A 1003 51.69 -9.12 -12.10
CA THR A 1003 52.39 -10.06 -12.99
C THR A 1003 52.37 -9.53 -14.42
N SER A 1004 53.56 -9.12 -14.85
CA SER A 1004 53.99 -8.80 -16.21
C SER A 1004 53.10 -9.39 -17.31
N GLY A 1005 52.36 -8.52 -18.00
CA GLY A 1005 51.70 -8.87 -19.26
C GLY A 1005 52.76 -9.27 -20.30
N SER A 1006 52.88 -10.57 -20.58
CA SER A 1006 53.51 -11.01 -21.82
C SER A 1006 52.51 -10.80 -22.95
N GLY A 1007 52.90 -10.02 -23.96
CA GLY A 1007 52.03 -9.58 -25.05
C GLY A 1007 51.30 -10.72 -25.76
N GLY A 1008 50.01 -10.51 -26.00
CA GLY A 1008 49.17 -11.35 -26.84
C GLY A 1008 48.01 -10.52 -27.39
N GLY A 1009 47.76 -10.60 -28.70
CA GLY A 1009 46.86 -9.70 -29.43
C GLY A 1009 45.36 -9.83 -29.08
N PRO A 1010 44.50 -9.01 -29.73
CA PRO A 1010 43.07 -8.84 -29.43
C PRO A 1010 42.16 -10.06 -29.70
N SER A 1011 42.72 -11.26 -29.89
CA SER A 1011 42.00 -12.53 -30.10
C SER A 1011 42.26 -13.59 -29.03
N ASN A 1012 42.86 -13.22 -27.89
CA ASN A 1012 43.10 -14.16 -26.79
C ASN A 1012 41.85 -14.34 -25.91
N VAL A 1013 41.65 -15.58 -25.45
CA VAL A 1013 40.55 -15.99 -24.55
C VAL A 1013 40.82 -15.45 -23.14
N PRO A 1014 39.81 -14.94 -22.41
CA PRO A 1014 40.02 -14.43 -21.06
C PRO A 1014 40.42 -15.55 -20.09
N SER A 1015 41.35 -15.25 -19.17
CA SER A 1015 41.79 -16.18 -18.12
C SER A 1015 40.96 -15.98 -16.84
N PHE A 1016 40.69 -17.07 -16.11
CA PHE A 1016 39.89 -17.04 -14.89
C PHE A 1016 40.75 -17.47 -13.70
N ASN A 1017 41.00 -16.54 -12.78
CA ASN A 1017 41.64 -16.82 -11.51
C ASN A 1017 40.57 -17.25 -10.50
N CYS A 1018 40.64 -18.50 -10.05
CA CYS A 1018 39.70 -19.07 -9.09
C CYS A 1018 40.39 -19.32 -7.74
N ASP A 1019 39.67 -19.09 -6.64
CA ASP A 1019 40.13 -19.39 -5.28
C ASP A 1019 39.01 -19.99 -4.43
N ILE A 1020 39.37 -20.82 -3.44
CA ILE A 1020 38.41 -21.48 -2.53
C ILE A 1020 38.93 -21.45 -1.10
N TYR A 1021 38.07 -21.02 -0.18
CA TYR A 1021 38.44 -20.88 1.22
C TYR A 1021 37.23 -21.09 2.15
N SER A 1022 37.50 -21.43 3.42
CA SER A 1022 36.47 -21.44 4.48
C SER A 1022 36.11 -19.99 4.86
N PRO A 1023 34.83 -19.68 5.16
CA PRO A 1023 34.40 -18.33 5.55
C PRO A 1023 35.29 -17.74 6.65
N GLY A 1024 35.98 -16.64 6.33
CA GLY A 1024 36.86 -15.93 7.26
C GLY A 1024 38.27 -16.50 7.45
N LYS A 1025 38.71 -17.47 6.63
CA LYS A 1025 40.05 -18.11 6.70
C LYS A 1025 40.75 -18.21 5.35
N ASP A 1026 42.10 -18.20 5.30
CA ASP A 1026 42.94 -17.92 4.11
C ASP A 1026 43.16 -19.14 3.20
N ALA A 1027 42.60 -20.25 3.63
CA ALA A 1027 42.64 -21.56 3.05
C ALA A 1027 41.37 -22.32 3.51
N ILE A 1028 41.22 -23.55 3.06
CA ILE A 1028 40.21 -24.44 3.62
C ILE A 1028 40.75 -25.04 4.91
N HIS A 1029 40.03 -24.90 6.02
CA HIS A 1029 40.45 -25.43 7.31
C HIS A 1029 39.55 -26.58 7.77
N VAL A 1030 40.15 -27.74 8.03
CA VAL A 1030 39.43 -28.91 8.53
C VAL A 1030 39.50 -28.95 10.06
N ASN A 1031 38.36 -28.67 10.70
CA ASN A 1031 38.22 -28.70 12.16
C ASN A 1031 38.44 -30.11 12.75
N LYS A 1032 38.89 -30.22 14.02
CA LYS A 1032 39.16 -31.50 14.73
C LYS A 1032 38.01 -32.52 14.71
N LYS A 1033 36.75 -32.06 14.62
CA LYS A 1033 35.56 -32.91 14.60
C LYS A 1033 35.12 -33.32 13.17
N ASN A 1034 35.81 -32.84 12.14
CA ASN A 1034 35.47 -32.97 10.72
C ASN A 1034 33.97 -32.81 10.42
N LEU A 1035 33.41 -31.71 10.94
CA LEU A 1035 32.04 -31.32 10.68
C LEU A 1035 31.97 -30.73 9.26
N PRO A 1036 30.86 -30.94 8.52
CA PRO A 1036 30.63 -30.26 7.25
C PRO A 1036 30.74 -28.75 7.42
N ASP A 1037 31.48 -28.10 6.54
CA ASP A 1037 31.74 -26.66 6.56
C ASP A 1037 31.23 -26.01 5.27
N ASP A 1038 30.99 -24.71 5.33
CA ASP A 1038 30.61 -23.94 4.15
C ASP A 1038 31.89 -23.54 3.39
N LEU A 1039 31.92 -23.69 2.06
CA LEU A 1039 33.09 -23.32 1.24
C LEU A 1039 32.74 -22.15 0.33
N VAL A 1040 33.55 -21.10 0.33
CA VAL A 1040 33.39 -19.95 -0.57
C VAL A 1040 34.25 -20.16 -1.81
N PHE A 1041 33.63 -20.12 -2.98
CA PHE A 1041 34.29 -20.12 -4.28
C PHE A 1041 34.31 -18.70 -4.81
N SER A 1042 35.48 -18.19 -5.18
CA SER A 1042 35.67 -16.88 -5.81
C SER A 1042 36.26 -17.05 -7.20
N VAL A 1043 35.66 -16.40 -8.19
CA VAL A 1043 36.11 -16.40 -9.59
C VAL A 1043 36.30 -14.97 -10.06
N LEU A 1044 37.53 -14.66 -10.47
CA LEU A 1044 37.96 -13.37 -11.00
C LEU A 1044 38.40 -13.54 -12.45
N VAL A 1045 37.95 -12.64 -13.31
CA VAL A 1045 38.38 -12.63 -14.71
C VAL A 1045 39.64 -11.78 -14.83
N SER A 1046 40.79 -12.42 -15.02
CA SER A 1046 42.04 -11.76 -15.37
C SER A 1046 42.15 -11.70 -16.90
N GLY A 1047 41.93 -10.52 -17.49
CA GLY A 1047 42.02 -10.35 -18.93
C GLY A 1047 41.65 -8.95 -19.36
N GLN A 1048 42.45 -8.41 -20.29
CA GLN A 1048 42.43 -7.03 -20.76
C GLN A 1048 41.03 -6.48 -21.09
N GLU A 1049 40.82 -5.19 -20.85
CA GLU A 1049 39.56 -4.40 -21.02
C GLU A 1049 38.91 -4.45 -22.43
N TYR A 1050 39.42 -5.27 -23.36
CA TYR A 1050 39.04 -5.29 -24.77
C TYR A 1050 38.56 -6.67 -25.29
N SER A 1051 38.36 -7.69 -24.45
CA SER A 1051 37.82 -8.99 -24.90
C SER A 1051 36.30 -8.94 -25.15
N ASN A 1052 35.87 -9.24 -26.38
CA ASN A 1052 34.46 -9.30 -26.80
C ASN A 1052 33.88 -10.73 -26.80
N GLU A 1053 34.54 -11.69 -26.15
CA GLU A 1053 34.07 -13.09 -26.12
C GLU A 1053 32.79 -13.25 -25.28
N HIS A 1054 31.87 -14.09 -25.77
CA HIS A 1054 30.55 -14.34 -25.17
C HIS A 1054 30.55 -15.66 -24.40
N LEU A 1055 30.60 -15.59 -23.08
CA LEU A 1055 30.60 -16.75 -22.17
C LEU A 1055 29.16 -17.28 -22.00
N ILE A 1056 28.97 -18.56 -22.32
CA ILE A 1056 27.71 -19.30 -22.14
C ILE A 1056 27.67 -19.97 -20.77
N GLU A 1057 28.76 -20.65 -20.41
CA GLU A 1057 28.83 -21.51 -19.23
C GLU A 1057 30.28 -21.55 -18.73
N PHE A 1058 30.46 -21.47 -17.42
CA PHE A 1058 31.74 -21.66 -16.75
C PHE A 1058 31.57 -22.72 -15.66
N ASP A 1059 32.37 -23.77 -15.73
CA ASP A 1059 32.24 -24.94 -14.90
C ASP A 1059 33.46 -25.13 -14.00
N ILE A 1060 33.21 -25.44 -12.72
CA ILE A 1060 34.24 -25.89 -11.78
C ILE A 1060 34.00 -27.36 -11.47
N LEU A 1061 35.03 -28.18 -11.69
CA LEU A 1061 34.99 -29.64 -11.55
C LEU A 1061 35.77 -30.08 -10.31
N VAL A 1062 35.05 -30.56 -9.31
CA VAL A 1062 35.64 -31.08 -8.05
C VAL A 1062 35.64 -32.61 -8.08
N LYS A 1063 36.82 -33.23 -8.00
CA LYS A 1063 36.98 -34.70 -7.97
C LYS A 1063 36.47 -35.28 -6.65
N LEU A 1064 35.55 -36.24 -6.74
CA LEU A 1064 34.98 -36.94 -5.59
C LEU A 1064 35.69 -38.27 -5.29
N GLY A 1065 35.75 -38.61 -4.01
CA GLY A 1065 36.21 -39.90 -3.49
C GLY A 1065 37.17 -39.80 -2.30
N PRO A 1066 37.60 -40.93 -1.73
CA PRO A 1066 38.41 -40.95 -0.51
C PRO A 1066 39.79 -40.35 -0.77
N ALA A 1067 40.32 -39.63 0.23
CA ALA A 1067 41.69 -39.14 0.20
C ALA A 1067 42.69 -40.30 0.30
N THR A 1068 43.69 -40.31 -0.58
CA THR A 1068 44.81 -41.28 -0.57
C THR A 1068 46.10 -40.53 -0.88
N ASP A 1069 47.26 -41.02 -0.40
CA ASP A 1069 48.56 -40.34 -0.53
C ASP A 1069 48.98 -39.98 -1.96
N LYS A 1070 48.42 -40.67 -2.97
CA LYS A 1070 48.69 -40.44 -4.39
C LYS A 1070 47.71 -39.49 -5.07
N HIS A 1071 46.51 -39.30 -4.52
CA HIS A 1071 45.45 -38.49 -5.11
C HIS A 1071 44.78 -37.62 -4.04
N THR A 1072 45.14 -36.34 -4.05
CA THR A 1072 44.56 -35.31 -3.20
C THR A 1072 43.19 -34.91 -3.75
N LYS A 1073 42.12 -35.55 -3.28
CA LYS A 1073 40.72 -35.24 -3.62
C LYS A 1073 40.08 -34.43 -2.50
N LEU A 1074 39.36 -33.37 -2.85
CA LEU A 1074 38.85 -32.40 -1.88
C LEU A 1074 37.78 -32.99 -0.94
N MET A 1075 36.86 -33.81 -1.47
CA MET A 1075 35.74 -34.37 -0.70
C MET A 1075 35.35 -35.76 -1.22
N GLU A 1076 34.82 -36.61 -0.33
CA GLU A 1076 34.38 -37.97 -0.68
C GLU A 1076 33.05 -37.97 -1.44
N SER A 1077 32.05 -37.26 -0.92
CA SER A 1077 30.73 -37.04 -1.52
C SER A 1077 30.20 -35.66 -1.12
N TYR A 1078 29.13 -35.19 -1.78
CA TYR A 1078 28.45 -33.94 -1.44
C TYR A 1078 26.94 -34.17 -1.34
N ASP A 1079 26.40 -34.09 -0.13
CA ASP A 1079 24.97 -34.26 0.19
C ASP A 1079 24.32 -32.95 0.69
N GLY A 1080 24.99 -31.82 0.48
CA GLY A 1080 24.53 -30.50 0.94
C GLY A 1080 23.38 -29.92 0.10
N PRO A 1081 22.71 -28.85 0.58
CA PRO A 1081 21.53 -28.26 -0.05
C PRO A 1081 21.81 -27.53 -1.38
N GLY A 1082 23.06 -27.53 -1.85
CA GLY A 1082 23.50 -26.87 -3.08
C GLY A 1082 24.12 -25.48 -2.86
N PRO A 1083 24.73 -24.91 -3.90
CA PRO A 1083 25.43 -23.64 -3.82
C PRO A 1083 24.48 -22.43 -3.84
N ARG A 1084 24.90 -21.34 -3.20
CA ARG A 1084 24.18 -20.05 -3.15
C ARG A 1084 25.09 -18.92 -3.62
N MET A 1085 24.63 -18.12 -4.57
CA MET A 1085 25.37 -16.94 -5.05
C MET A 1085 25.59 -15.92 -3.92
N LEU A 1086 26.81 -15.40 -3.79
CA LEU A 1086 27.18 -14.33 -2.84
C LEU A 1086 27.34 -12.99 -3.56
N SER A 1087 28.03 -12.97 -4.71
CA SER A 1087 28.22 -11.78 -5.54
C SER A 1087 27.77 -12.02 -6.98
N ASN A 1088 27.51 -10.93 -7.71
CA ASN A 1088 27.13 -10.95 -9.12
C ASN A 1088 25.92 -11.88 -9.44
N LEU A 1089 24.74 -11.52 -8.90
CA LEU A 1089 23.46 -12.23 -9.07
C LEU A 1089 22.95 -12.33 -10.53
N ARG A 1090 23.75 -11.89 -11.51
CA ARG A 1090 23.51 -12.10 -12.94
C ARG A 1090 23.76 -13.53 -13.37
N PHE A 1091 24.43 -14.33 -12.53
CA PHE A 1091 24.61 -15.76 -12.74
C PHE A 1091 23.69 -16.58 -11.83
N ASN A 1092 23.37 -17.78 -12.28
CA ASN A 1092 22.78 -18.84 -11.49
C ASN A 1092 23.78 -19.98 -11.43
N ILE A 1093 23.82 -20.70 -10.32
CA ILE A 1093 24.71 -21.84 -10.15
C ILE A 1093 23.92 -23.11 -9.95
N LEU A 1094 24.27 -24.14 -10.71
CA LEU A 1094 23.63 -25.46 -10.64
C LEU A 1094 24.69 -26.52 -10.33
N THR A 1095 24.34 -27.49 -9.49
CA THR A 1095 25.15 -28.68 -9.21
C THR A 1095 24.73 -29.84 -10.08
N ALA A 1096 25.70 -30.60 -10.58
CA ALA A 1096 25.48 -31.90 -11.19
C ALA A 1096 26.60 -32.86 -10.77
N ILE A 1097 26.28 -34.11 -10.47
CA ILE A 1097 27.29 -35.16 -10.31
C ILE A 1097 27.47 -35.83 -11.66
N ILE A 1098 28.70 -35.82 -12.18
CA ILE A 1098 29.04 -36.43 -13.48
C ILE A 1098 30.14 -37.47 -13.31
N GLU A 1099 30.17 -38.47 -14.19
CA GLU A 1099 31.25 -39.46 -14.24
C GLU A 1099 32.09 -39.23 -15.50
N LYS A 1100 33.40 -39.06 -15.32
CA LYS A 1100 34.36 -38.82 -16.40
C LYS A 1100 35.60 -39.68 -16.16
N ASN A 1101 35.94 -40.53 -17.13
CA ASN A 1101 37.06 -41.47 -17.05
C ASN A 1101 37.01 -42.40 -15.81
N GLY A 1102 35.81 -42.88 -15.43
CA GLY A 1102 35.61 -43.77 -14.28
C GLY A 1102 35.73 -43.11 -12.91
N MET A 1103 35.72 -41.77 -12.86
CA MET A 1103 35.82 -40.97 -11.64
C MET A 1103 34.62 -40.02 -11.55
N GLN A 1104 34.05 -39.90 -10.35
CA GLN A 1104 32.94 -38.99 -10.09
C GLN A 1104 33.45 -37.57 -9.85
N TYR A 1105 32.77 -36.59 -10.43
CA TYR A 1105 33.01 -35.17 -10.24
C TYR A 1105 31.73 -34.48 -9.79
N LEU A 1106 31.86 -33.57 -8.83
CA LEU A 1106 30.88 -32.53 -8.57
C LEU A 1106 31.14 -31.39 -9.57
N LYS A 1107 30.24 -31.23 -10.54
CA LYS A 1107 30.26 -30.17 -11.54
C LYS A 1107 29.40 -29.00 -11.05
N LEU A 1108 30.05 -27.86 -10.82
CA LEU A 1108 29.43 -26.59 -10.44
C LEU A 1108 29.32 -25.71 -11.68
N ARG A 1109 28.09 -25.54 -12.18
CA ARG A 1109 27.80 -24.87 -13.46
C ARG A 1109 27.34 -23.43 -13.24
N LEU A 1110 28.16 -22.46 -13.61
CA LEU A 1110 27.80 -21.04 -13.60
C LEU A 1110 27.16 -20.64 -14.94
N LEU A 1111 25.86 -20.34 -14.90
CA LEU A 1111 25.05 -19.98 -16.06
C LEU A 1111 24.52 -18.55 -15.94
N PRO A 1112 24.58 -17.74 -17.00
CA PRO A 1112 24.02 -16.39 -16.99
C PRO A 1112 22.47 -16.41 -16.95
N ARG A 1113 21.87 -15.53 -16.15
CA ARG A 1113 20.41 -15.34 -16.03
C ARG A 1113 19.79 -14.52 -17.17
N ASN A 1114 20.62 -13.97 -18.06
CA ASN A 1114 20.16 -13.15 -19.17
C ASN A 1114 19.32 -14.00 -20.14
N ALA A 1115 18.18 -13.47 -20.61
CA ALA A 1115 17.30 -14.14 -21.58
C ALA A 1115 18.03 -14.54 -22.89
N ILE A 1116 19.14 -13.87 -23.20
CA ILE A 1116 19.98 -14.11 -24.37
C ILE A 1116 20.88 -15.36 -24.20
N GLY A 1117 21.12 -15.82 -22.97
CA GLY A 1117 21.87 -17.06 -22.69
C GLY A 1117 23.41 -16.96 -22.68
N TYR A 1118 23.98 -15.76 -22.83
CA TYR A 1118 25.43 -15.52 -22.68
C TYR A 1118 25.73 -14.14 -22.06
N VAL A 1119 26.96 -13.96 -21.56
CA VAL A 1119 27.48 -12.69 -21.03
C VAL A 1119 28.83 -12.35 -21.70
N VAL A 1120 29.04 -11.08 -22.02
CA VAL A 1120 30.35 -10.61 -22.52
C VAL A 1120 31.35 -10.68 -21.36
N ALA A 1121 32.46 -11.39 -21.52
CA ALA A 1121 33.42 -11.67 -20.45
C ALA A 1121 33.95 -10.39 -19.76
N ASN A 1122 34.11 -9.28 -20.50
CA ASN A 1122 34.55 -8.00 -19.94
C ASN A 1122 33.52 -7.37 -18.95
N ARG A 1123 32.22 -7.66 -19.10
CA ARG A 1123 31.20 -7.23 -18.12
C ARG A 1123 31.21 -8.06 -16.82
N MET A 1124 32.11 -9.05 -16.74
CA MET A 1124 32.41 -9.85 -15.55
C MET A 1124 33.65 -9.30 -14.81
N SER A 1125 34.05 -8.05 -15.06
CA SER A 1125 35.16 -7.35 -14.38
C SER A 1125 35.01 -7.24 -12.86
N ASN A 1126 33.85 -7.64 -12.30
CA ASN A 1126 33.61 -7.76 -10.87
C ASN A 1126 33.59 -9.23 -10.46
N GLU A 1127 34.14 -9.53 -9.28
CA GLU A 1127 34.19 -10.86 -8.66
C GLU A 1127 32.85 -11.60 -8.70
N VAL A 1128 32.89 -12.87 -9.11
CA VAL A 1128 31.76 -13.81 -9.04
C VAL A 1128 32.06 -14.83 -7.94
N SER A 1129 31.33 -14.72 -6.84
CA SER A 1129 31.50 -15.57 -5.66
C SER A 1129 30.20 -16.27 -5.29
N PHE A 1130 30.33 -17.50 -4.81
CA PHE A 1130 29.22 -18.30 -4.33
C PHE A 1130 29.68 -19.23 -3.20
N LEU A 1131 28.74 -19.61 -2.34
CA LEU A 1131 28.97 -20.47 -1.18
C LEU A 1131 28.41 -21.86 -1.47
N LEU A 1132 29.21 -22.90 -1.27
CA LEU A 1132 28.79 -24.30 -1.29
C LEU A 1132 28.50 -24.74 0.15
N CYS A 1133 27.21 -24.88 0.50
CA CYS A 1133 26.78 -25.16 1.86
C CYS A 1133 27.06 -26.60 2.28
N LEU A 1134 27.48 -26.83 3.53
CA LEU A 1134 27.63 -28.14 4.17
C LEU A 1134 28.53 -29.13 3.38
N ALA A 1135 29.67 -28.68 2.89
CA ALA A 1135 30.67 -29.52 2.23
C ALA A 1135 31.58 -30.20 3.27
N LYS A 1136 31.65 -31.54 3.23
CA LYS A 1136 32.54 -32.32 4.09
C LYS A 1136 33.88 -32.56 3.40
N VAL A 1137 34.91 -31.85 3.83
CA VAL A 1137 36.26 -31.93 3.26
C VAL A 1137 36.98 -33.18 3.80
N ASN A 1138 37.78 -33.83 2.95
CA ASN A 1138 38.59 -34.96 3.38
C ASN A 1138 39.71 -34.52 4.35
N ILE A 1139 39.99 -35.34 5.37
CA ILE A 1139 41.18 -35.17 6.21
C ILE A 1139 42.38 -35.76 5.48
N PHE A 1140 43.49 -35.03 5.45
CA PHE A 1140 44.75 -35.49 4.87
C PHE A 1140 45.80 -35.77 5.96
N GLU A 1141 46.77 -36.65 5.69
CA GLU A 1141 47.81 -37.00 6.68
C GLU A 1141 48.82 -35.87 6.93
N LYS A 1142 48.93 -34.90 6.02
CA LYS A 1142 49.81 -33.74 6.15
C LYS A 1142 49.06 -32.54 6.72
N PRO A 1143 49.72 -31.67 7.52
CA PRO A 1143 49.09 -30.49 8.09
C PRO A 1143 48.64 -29.49 7.03
N GLU A 1144 49.36 -29.40 5.90
CA GLU A 1144 48.99 -28.59 4.74
C GLU A 1144 49.08 -29.43 3.45
N VAL A 1145 48.03 -29.38 2.62
CA VAL A 1145 47.94 -30.11 1.35
C VAL A 1145 47.42 -29.19 0.25
N LEU A 1146 48.08 -29.23 -0.90
CA LEU A 1146 47.59 -28.56 -2.12
C LEU A 1146 46.68 -29.52 -2.90
N VAL A 1147 45.46 -29.08 -3.17
CA VAL A 1147 44.47 -29.82 -3.97
C VAL A 1147 44.29 -29.10 -5.30
N MET A 1148 44.36 -29.84 -6.40
CA MET A 1148 44.20 -29.30 -7.76
C MET A 1148 42.78 -29.55 -8.28
N LEU A 1149 42.16 -28.52 -8.82
CA LEU A 1149 40.81 -28.52 -9.38
C LEU A 1149 40.84 -28.12 -10.86
N GLU A 1150 39.84 -28.58 -11.60
CA GLU A 1150 39.70 -28.32 -13.05
C GLU A 1150 38.58 -27.32 -13.30
N THR A 1151 38.75 -26.45 -14.29
CA THR A 1151 37.72 -25.52 -14.79
C THR A 1151 37.50 -25.73 -16.28
N GLU A 1152 36.28 -25.51 -16.75
CA GLU A 1152 35.92 -25.57 -18.17
C GLU A 1152 35.09 -24.33 -18.55
N ALA A 1153 35.49 -23.61 -19.60
CA ALA A 1153 34.80 -22.41 -20.09
C ALA A 1153 34.24 -22.62 -21.52
N HIS A 1154 32.98 -22.25 -21.71
CA HIS A 1154 32.23 -22.42 -22.96
C HIS A 1154 31.83 -21.06 -23.55
N TYR A 1155 32.17 -20.83 -24.82
CA TYR A 1155 31.89 -19.56 -25.52
C TYR A 1155 31.01 -19.75 -26.75
N VAL A 1156 30.19 -18.74 -27.07
CA VAL A 1156 29.32 -18.75 -28.28
C VAL A 1156 30.13 -18.84 -29.56
N ASN A 1157 31.22 -18.06 -29.63
CA ASN A 1157 31.97 -17.87 -30.87
C ASN A 1157 33.06 -18.94 -31.09
N ARG A 1158 33.19 -19.92 -30.17
CA ARG A 1158 34.22 -20.97 -30.25
C ARG A 1158 33.64 -22.35 -29.88
N PRO A 1159 33.75 -23.36 -30.75
CA PRO A 1159 33.25 -24.70 -30.48
C PRO A 1159 34.15 -25.53 -29.54
N GLN A 1160 35.37 -25.06 -29.24
CA GLN A 1160 36.31 -25.74 -28.34
C GLN A 1160 36.06 -25.33 -26.88
N VAL A 1161 36.06 -26.32 -25.97
CA VAL A 1161 35.97 -26.10 -24.52
C VAL A 1161 37.37 -25.77 -23.99
N PHE A 1162 37.51 -24.61 -23.35
CA PHE A 1162 38.78 -24.19 -22.75
C PHE A 1162 38.88 -24.75 -21.35
N LYS A 1163 39.93 -25.54 -21.09
CA LYS A 1163 40.15 -26.18 -19.79
C LYS A 1163 41.35 -25.55 -19.11
N ASP A 1164 41.21 -25.27 -17.83
CA ASP A 1164 42.29 -24.76 -16.99
C ASP A 1164 42.29 -25.50 -15.64
N THR A 1165 43.35 -25.31 -14.86
CA THR A 1165 43.47 -25.90 -13.53
C THR A 1165 43.99 -24.89 -12.53
N PHE A 1166 43.45 -24.91 -11.32
CA PHE A 1166 43.94 -24.08 -10.22
C PHE A 1166 44.14 -24.93 -8.97
N THR A 1167 45.05 -24.49 -8.09
CA THR A 1167 45.43 -25.20 -6.87
C THR A 1167 44.98 -24.42 -5.65
N ILE A 1168 44.39 -25.13 -4.69
CA ILE A 1168 43.92 -24.58 -3.41
C ILE A 1168 44.65 -25.23 -2.25
N MET A 1169 44.77 -24.52 -1.13
CA MET A 1169 45.43 -25.01 0.09
C MET A 1169 44.39 -25.51 1.09
N VAL A 1170 44.62 -26.70 1.65
CA VAL A 1170 43.83 -27.28 2.73
C VAL A 1170 44.73 -27.45 3.95
N LYS A 1171 44.33 -26.86 5.08
CA LYS A 1171 45.02 -26.93 6.37
C LYS A 1171 44.21 -27.79 7.34
N ASN A 1172 44.85 -28.77 7.97
CA ASN A 1172 44.22 -29.61 8.99
C ASN A 1172 44.55 -29.05 10.38
N ASP A 1173 43.60 -28.39 11.05
CA ASP A 1173 43.79 -27.74 12.37
C ASP A 1173 44.01 -28.78 13.53
N SER A 1174 44.21 -30.05 13.18
CA SER A 1174 44.18 -31.22 14.09
C SER A 1174 45.47 -32.05 14.10
N LEU A 1175 46.44 -31.76 13.23
CA LEU A 1175 47.74 -32.45 13.11
C LEU A 1175 48.90 -31.60 13.60
#